data_AF-A0A2G8S9A9-F1
#
_entry.id   AF-A0A2G8S9A9-F1
#
_cell.length_a   1.000
_cell.length_b   1.000
_cell.length_c   1.000
_cell.angle_alpha   90.00
_cell.angle_beta   90.00
_cell.angle_gamma   90.00
#
_symmetry.space_group_name_H-M   'P 1'
#
loop_
_entity.id
_entity.type
_entity.pdbx_description
1 polymer ?
#
loop_
_entity_poly.entity_id
_entity_poly.type
_entity_poly.pdbx_seq_one_letter_code
_entity_poly.pdbx_strand_id
1 'polypeptide(L)'
;MRTCLWSLIPLATAVNAEHWIFGSSRPIIGPHVHSIVGGSRFKSVYDPDDLVQSNCSTIPVQPDKSNYWAPQMYHQDQENGLFTPIPTYFNIYYLMRPGPKNESIKAFPPGLRMVAGDTNRRSYNSSDFTQQAVSFVCLGADAAQATDPDWAERPNFFDHNCPYGMRAQVFFPSCWDGANLDSPDHKAHMAYPLQAYNTGDCPDTHPVHLVSLFYEMVVSVDQFDYWGNGTWVLANGDTTGYGHHGDFTNGWDVDLLQEAIDTCTQAQGDVLDCPPLAAAIDQASADACVLETEVVDEDTGFSAPIAVLPGCNPLWNGTGARPPCSGLPVVELVPVQTPLPTNWSEVGCIAEGASGRALTGASTTSANMTRAACAAFCEEQGFALAGVEYSDECYCDNELRNDASNVTVLWNECPNRCAGNSAYFVSAFSTKLRERMYADDEFAANEICGGPMRLTLLVTSNIPPPPSDTVLPAGWSSLGCVSDNAARALTGFSVTNDEMTYDSCISGCAAQGYSMAGIEYGSECYCGNSFENGAGVALDPSSCSMDCAGDSTTTCGGSWALTAFQSNVTLGIPSSASSSFAAASASASASLIASIIASASVSAIITSISTAAAAPSASAAPPSNTNVPLPDGWSALGCRQDDVSGRTLNVDAFTSDNMTVAGCIAHCASFGHPIAGVEYARECYCGSAFVNGGGAVLSDAVCDMACSGDATTLCGGPGALSAFQTTNGSGSGSGNAGVATRRRAYRPRGVYRA
;
A
#
# COMPACT_ATOMS: atom_id res chain seq x y z
N MET A 1 1.62 30.34 -50.68
CA MET A 1 1.55 28.96 -51.19
C MET A 1 1.36 28.04 -49.98
N ARG A 2 0.15 27.49 -49.86
CA ARG A 2 -0.31 26.46 -48.92
C ARG A 2 -0.72 25.26 -49.78
N THR A 3 -0.39 24.02 -49.38
CA THR A 3 -0.99 22.69 -49.68
C THR A 3 0.06 21.64 -49.25
N CYS A 4 -0.06 20.78 -48.22
CA CYS A 4 -1.10 19.85 -47.75
C CYS A 4 -1.16 18.53 -48.55
N LEU A 5 -1.03 17.41 -47.81
CA LEU A 5 -1.55 16.02 -47.98
C LEU A 5 -0.61 14.81 -48.30
N TRP A 6 -0.57 13.89 -47.30
CA TRP A 6 -0.79 12.41 -47.33
C TRP A 6 0.37 11.51 -47.86
N SER A 7 0.65 10.29 -47.37
CA SER A 7 -0.01 9.32 -46.45
C SER A 7 0.90 8.09 -46.26
N LEU A 8 0.54 7.22 -45.29
CA LEU A 8 0.97 5.84 -44.97
C LEU A 8 2.04 5.79 -43.85
N ILE A 9 1.75 5.58 -42.56
CA ILE A 9 1.07 4.42 -41.93
C ILE A 9 1.13 3.18 -42.84
N PRO A 10 2.19 2.38 -42.69
CA PRO A 10 2.04 0.97 -42.32
C PRO A 10 3.19 0.53 -41.37
N LEU A 11 3.04 -0.25 -40.29
CA LEU A 11 1.99 -1.15 -39.82
C LEU A 11 2.04 -1.14 -38.28
N ALA A 12 0.88 -1.23 -37.64
CA ALA A 12 0.74 -1.53 -36.23
C ALA A 12 1.47 -2.83 -35.85
N THR A 13 2.13 -2.84 -34.70
CA THR A 13 1.96 -3.84 -33.61
C THR A 13 3.01 -3.62 -32.54
N ALA A 14 2.65 -2.87 -31.51
CA ALA A 14 3.00 -3.14 -30.11
C ALA A 14 2.03 -2.28 -29.31
N VAL A 15 0.74 -2.57 -29.44
CA VAL A 15 -0.23 -2.15 -28.41
C VAL A 15 -0.02 -3.15 -27.28
N ASN A 16 1.12 -3.01 -26.58
CA ASN A 16 1.34 -3.70 -25.34
C ASN A 16 0.75 -2.74 -24.31
N ALA A 17 -0.44 -3.02 -23.83
CA ALA A 17 -0.80 -2.43 -22.56
C ALA A 17 0.16 -3.04 -21.52
N GLU A 18 0.93 -2.16 -20.89
CA GLU A 18 1.83 -2.50 -19.80
C GLU A 18 1.04 -2.18 -18.53
N HIS A 19 1.10 -3.07 -17.54
CA HIS A 19 0.58 -2.80 -16.20
C HIS A 19 1.73 -3.01 -15.23
N TRP A 20 1.89 -2.12 -14.27
CA TRP A 20 3.02 -2.11 -13.35
C TRP A 20 2.51 -1.91 -11.94
N ILE A 21 2.94 -2.77 -11.03
CA ILE A 21 2.48 -2.75 -9.66
C ILE A 21 3.68 -2.49 -8.75
N PHE A 22 3.55 -1.50 -7.88
CA PHE A 22 4.60 -1.08 -6.96
C PHE A 22 4.73 -2.09 -5.82
N GLY A 23 5.92 -2.22 -5.23
CA GLY A 23 6.09 -3.01 -4.02
C GLY A 23 7.19 -2.47 -3.12
N SER A 24 6.91 -2.31 -1.82
CA SER A 24 7.94 -2.03 -0.82
C SER A 24 8.68 -3.32 -0.45
N SER A 25 10.02 -3.28 -0.48
CA SER A 25 10.84 -4.50 -0.36
C SER A 25 11.35 -4.75 1.06
N ARG A 26 11.42 -6.02 1.47
CA ARG A 26 12.04 -6.44 2.75
C ARG A 26 13.06 -7.55 2.53
N PRO A 27 14.21 -7.52 3.23
CA PRO A 27 15.23 -8.55 3.14
C PRO A 27 14.78 -9.84 3.82
N ILE A 28 14.81 -10.98 3.12
CA ILE A 28 14.67 -12.31 3.75
C ILE A 28 15.79 -13.20 3.24
N ILE A 29 16.30 -14.05 4.13
CA ILE A 29 17.51 -14.83 3.89
C ILE A 29 17.12 -16.23 3.43
N GLY A 30 17.67 -16.65 2.28
CA GLY A 30 17.74 -18.04 1.84
C GLY A 30 19.21 -18.51 1.86
N PRO A 31 19.75 -19.09 0.77
CA PRO A 31 21.20 -19.24 0.62
C PRO A 31 21.97 -17.91 0.61
N HIS A 32 21.27 -16.80 0.39
CA HIS A 32 21.73 -15.40 0.46
C HIS A 32 20.50 -14.48 0.68
N VAL A 33 20.72 -13.18 0.87
CA VAL A 33 19.63 -12.21 1.10
C VAL A 33 18.96 -11.79 -0.21
N HIS A 34 17.63 -11.73 -0.18
CA HIS A 34 16.80 -11.19 -1.27
C HIS A 34 15.97 -10.02 -0.80
N SER A 35 15.80 -9.01 -1.65
CA SER A 35 14.76 -7.99 -1.51
C SER A 35 13.44 -8.56 -2.03
N ILE A 36 12.40 -8.58 -1.21
CA ILE A 36 11.13 -9.26 -1.50
C ILE A 36 9.95 -8.31 -1.41
N VAL A 37 9.05 -8.38 -2.40
CA VAL A 37 7.73 -7.72 -2.41
C VAL A 37 6.63 -8.77 -2.62
N GLY A 38 5.40 -8.51 -2.17
CA GLY A 38 4.28 -9.45 -2.35
C GLY A 38 3.47 -9.74 -1.10
N GLY A 39 2.77 -10.88 -1.14
CA GLY A 39 1.93 -11.40 -0.05
C GLY A 39 2.69 -11.59 1.27
N SER A 40 2.02 -11.27 2.38
CA SER A 40 2.55 -11.33 3.74
C SER A 40 2.83 -12.72 4.30
N ARG A 41 2.36 -13.81 3.66
CA ARG A 41 2.66 -15.20 4.07
C ARG A 41 3.82 -15.85 3.32
N PHE A 42 4.78 -15.05 2.87
CA PHE A 42 6.03 -15.57 2.32
C PHE A 42 6.77 -16.43 3.36
N LYS A 43 7.10 -17.68 3.05
CA LYS A 43 7.73 -18.61 4.00
C LYS A 43 8.72 -19.55 3.31
N SER A 44 9.57 -20.20 4.11
CA SER A 44 10.64 -21.09 3.64
C SER A 44 10.15 -22.32 2.85
N VAL A 45 8.92 -22.77 3.11
CA VAL A 45 8.26 -23.87 2.40
C VAL A 45 7.09 -23.30 1.63
N TYR A 46 7.21 -23.19 0.30
CA TYR A 46 6.10 -22.69 -0.52
C TYR A 46 4.85 -23.56 -0.39
N ASP A 47 3.72 -22.91 -0.18
CA ASP A 47 2.39 -23.50 -0.14
C ASP A 47 1.43 -22.51 -0.82
N PRO A 48 0.90 -22.83 -2.02
CA PRO A 48 0.04 -21.92 -2.75
C PRO A 48 -1.27 -21.61 -2.02
N ASP A 49 -1.83 -22.59 -1.30
CA ASP A 49 -3.10 -22.44 -0.60
C ASP A 49 -2.96 -21.54 0.63
N ASP A 50 -1.78 -21.55 1.27
CA ASP A 50 -1.46 -20.65 2.36
C ASP A 50 -1.08 -19.24 1.86
N LEU A 51 -0.35 -19.14 0.75
CA LEU A 51 0.08 -17.85 0.23
C LEU A 51 -1.11 -16.94 -0.12
N VAL A 52 -2.16 -17.50 -0.75
CA VAL A 52 -3.37 -16.73 -1.10
C VAL A 52 -4.18 -16.29 0.13
N GLN A 53 -3.90 -16.85 1.31
CA GLN A 53 -4.47 -16.40 2.59
C GLN A 53 -3.69 -15.27 3.25
N SER A 54 -2.71 -14.67 2.54
CA SER A 54 -1.98 -13.50 3.04
C SER A 54 -2.93 -12.38 3.41
N ASN A 55 -2.83 -11.89 4.65
CA ASN A 55 -3.65 -10.80 5.18
C ASN A 55 -3.49 -9.50 4.37
N CYS A 56 -2.32 -9.27 3.79
CA CYS A 56 -2.01 -8.13 2.95
C CYS A 56 -0.99 -8.50 1.87
N SER A 57 -0.74 -7.58 0.95
CA SER A 57 0.37 -7.67 -0.01
C SER A 57 1.05 -6.31 -0.05
N THR A 58 2.40 -6.27 -0.15
CA THR A 58 3.10 -5.00 -0.40
C THR A 58 2.84 -4.44 -1.80
N ILE A 59 2.05 -5.15 -2.61
CA ILE A 59 1.57 -4.82 -3.94
C ILE A 59 0.22 -4.09 -3.83
N PRO A 60 0.06 -2.85 -4.36
CA PRO A 60 -1.18 -2.08 -4.26
C PRO A 60 -2.43 -2.78 -4.79
N VAL A 61 -2.31 -3.59 -5.85
CA VAL A 61 -3.42 -4.44 -6.30
C VAL A 61 -3.55 -5.59 -5.31
N GLN A 62 -4.35 -5.42 -4.26
CA GLN A 62 -4.38 -6.33 -3.12
C GLN A 62 -4.76 -7.79 -3.42
N PRO A 63 -5.54 -8.12 -4.46
CA PRO A 63 -5.76 -9.51 -4.89
C PRO A 63 -4.52 -10.21 -5.45
N ASP A 64 -3.45 -9.49 -5.75
CA ASP A 64 -2.15 -10.08 -6.06
C ASP A 64 -1.40 -10.43 -4.76
N LYS A 65 -1.54 -11.69 -4.34
CA LYS A 65 -0.78 -12.25 -3.21
C LYS A 65 0.50 -12.96 -3.64
N SER A 66 0.93 -12.79 -4.90
CA SER A 66 2.18 -13.39 -5.38
C SER A 66 3.37 -12.82 -4.60
N ASN A 67 4.49 -13.54 -4.63
CA ASN A 67 5.76 -13.01 -4.13
C ASN A 67 6.76 -12.88 -5.27
N TYR A 68 7.50 -11.78 -5.22
CA TYR A 68 8.49 -11.37 -6.20
C TYR A 68 9.77 -11.00 -5.48
N TRP A 69 10.89 -11.59 -5.86
CA TRP A 69 12.13 -11.27 -5.18
C TRP A 69 13.37 -11.42 -6.05
N ALA A 70 14.41 -10.68 -5.67
CA ALA A 70 15.70 -10.69 -6.34
C ALA A 70 16.82 -10.42 -5.32
N PRO A 71 18.08 -10.83 -5.59
CA PRO A 71 19.17 -10.70 -4.63
C PRO A 71 19.39 -9.25 -4.21
N GLN A 72 19.44 -9.01 -2.90
CA GLN A 72 19.75 -7.70 -2.33
C GLN A 72 21.15 -7.26 -2.79
N MET A 73 21.29 -5.98 -3.12
CA MET A 73 22.59 -5.40 -3.47
C MET A 73 23.21 -4.70 -2.26
N TYR A 74 24.52 -4.83 -2.13
CA TYR A 74 25.32 -4.20 -1.09
C TYR A 74 26.36 -3.28 -1.71
N HIS A 75 26.60 -2.15 -1.05
CA HIS A 75 27.77 -1.32 -1.26
C HIS A 75 28.89 -1.86 -0.39
N GLN A 76 30.06 -2.13 -0.99
CA GLN A 76 31.27 -2.44 -0.26
C GLN A 76 32.16 -1.20 -0.18
N ASP A 77 32.33 -0.69 1.03
CA ASP A 77 33.34 0.31 1.36
C ASP A 77 34.74 -0.34 1.23
N GLN A 78 35.59 0.14 0.31
CA GLN A 78 36.94 -0.41 0.07
C GLN A 78 38.02 0.08 1.07
N GLU A 79 37.70 0.95 2.02
CA GLU A 79 38.62 1.52 3.00
C GLU A 79 38.58 0.63 4.23
N ASN A 80 37.38 0.24 4.65
CA ASN A 80 37.17 -0.63 5.81
C ASN A 80 36.69 -2.05 5.44
N GLY A 81 36.25 -2.29 4.21
CA GLY A 81 35.78 -3.60 3.72
C GLY A 81 34.35 -3.97 4.12
N LEU A 82 33.63 -3.07 4.79
CA LEU A 82 32.27 -3.32 5.30
C LEU A 82 31.23 -3.23 4.19
N PHE A 83 30.12 -3.96 4.38
CA PHE A 83 29.00 -4.02 3.47
C PHE A 83 27.80 -3.26 4.05
N THR A 84 27.19 -2.41 3.23
CA THR A 84 25.93 -1.72 3.56
C THR A 84 24.89 -2.09 2.51
N PRO A 85 23.69 -2.60 2.88
CA PRO A 85 22.64 -2.87 1.91
C PRO A 85 22.21 -1.58 1.23
N ILE A 86 22.08 -1.61 -0.09
CA ILE A 86 21.66 -0.47 -0.89
C ILE A 86 20.12 -0.49 -1.00
N PRO A 87 19.43 0.60 -0.66
CA PRO A 87 17.97 0.64 -0.75
C PRO A 87 17.47 0.32 -2.14
N THR A 88 16.40 -0.46 -2.17
CA THR A 88 15.86 -1.03 -3.39
C THR A 88 14.34 -1.07 -3.34
N TYR A 89 13.69 -0.77 -4.46
CA TYR A 89 12.25 -0.96 -4.67
C TYR A 89 12.00 -1.67 -6.00
N PHE A 90 10.79 -2.25 -6.13
CA PHE A 90 10.38 -3.00 -7.32
C PHE A 90 9.25 -2.30 -8.04
N ASN A 91 9.34 -2.29 -9.37
CA ASN A 91 8.20 -2.17 -10.25
C ASN A 91 8.01 -3.53 -10.93
N ILE A 92 6.85 -4.15 -10.72
CA ILE A 92 6.51 -5.46 -11.25
C ILE A 92 5.60 -5.29 -12.46
N TYR A 93 6.09 -5.64 -13.64
CA TYR A 93 5.35 -5.43 -14.89
C TYR A 93 4.73 -6.72 -15.42
N TYR A 94 3.45 -6.62 -15.79
CA TYR A 94 2.67 -7.60 -16.53
C TYR A 94 2.50 -7.10 -17.96
N LEU A 95 3.14 -7.79 -18.89
CA LEU A 95 3.29 -7.34 -20.27
C LEU A 95 2.57 -8.29 -21.23
N MET A 96 1.57 -7.78 -21.95
CA MET A 96 0.88 -8.52 -23.00
C MET A 96 1.66 -8.45 -24.31
N ARG A 97 2.55 -9.42 -24.56
CA ARG A 97 3.46 -9.43 -25.71
C ARG A 97 3.23 -10.62 -26.64
N PRO A 98 2.23 -10.56 -27.54
CA PRO A 98 1.92 -11.67 -28.43
C PRO A 98 3.05 -11.90 -29.45
N GLY A 99 3.23 -13.16 -29.84
CA GLY A 99 4.10 -13.55 -30.94
C GLY A 99 3.47 -13.37 -32.32
N PRO A 100 4.23 -13.59 -33.41
CA PRO A 100 3.71 -13.60 -34.78
C PRO A 100 2.49 -14.50 -35.04
N LYS A 101 2.32 -15.60 -34.32
CA LYS A 101 1.13 -16.48 -34.37
C LYS A 101 -0.08 -15.90 -33.67
N ASN A 102 0.10 -14.80 -32.91
CA ASN A 102 -0.93 -14.13 -32.13
C ASN A 102 -1.68 -15.11 -31.20
N GLU A 103 -0.89 -15.92 -30.47
CA GLU A 103 -1.38 -16.84 -29.45
C GLU A 103 -2.13 -16.08 -28.34
N SER A 104 -3.18 -16.68 -27.79
CA SER A 104 -3.90 -16.10 -26.64
C SER A 104 -3.01 -16.13 -25.42
N ILE A 105 -2.79 -14.96 -24.81
CA ILE A 105 -2.06 -14.80 -23.56
C ILE A 105 -2.96 -15.21 -22.40
N LYS A 106 -2.40 -15.97 -21.45
CA LYS A 106 -3.12 -16.50 -20.29
C LYS A 106 -2.56 -15.97 -18.98
N ALA A 107 -3.42 -15.84 -17.98
CA ALA A 107 -3.03 -15.63 -16.60
C ALA A 107 -2.18 -16.80 -16.07
N PHE A 108 -1.40 -16.54 -15.03
CA PHE A 108 -0.62 -17.59 -14.38
C PHE A 108 -1.53 -18.63 -13.72
N PRO A 109 -1.30 -19.95 -13.92
CA PRO A 109 -2.07 -20.96 -13.22
C PRO A 109 -1.75 -20.94 -11.71
N PRO A 110 -2.70 -21.29 -10.83
CA PRO A 110 -2.45 -21.37 -9.39
C PRO A 110 -1.27 -22.29 -9.09
N GLY A 111 -0.38 -21.87 -8.19
CA GLY A 111 0.78 -22.67 -7.79
C GLY A 111 1.99 -22.61 -8.72
N LEU A 112 1.96 -21.85 -9.82
CA LEU A 112 3.12 -21.66 -10.69
C LEU A 112 4.29 -21.01 -9.94
N ARG A 113 5.51 -21.55 -10.11
CA ARG A 113 6.74 -21.00 -9.54
C ARG A 113 7.83 -20.97 -10.58
N MET A 114 8.62 -19.91 -10.65
CA MET A 114 9.72 -19.86 -11.62
C MET A 114 10.88 -18.99 -11.17
N VAL A 115 12.07 -19.30 -11.68
CA VAL A 115 13.29 -18.51 -11.47
C VAL A 115 13.89 -18.13 -12.82
N ALA A 116 14.16 -16.85 -13.03
CA ALA A 116 14.86 -16.31 -14.20
C ALA A 116 16.26 -15.80 -13.83
N GLY A 117 17.27 -16.03 -14.67
CA GLY A 117 18.69 -15.75 -14.34
C GLY A 117 19.39 -16.92 -13.63
N ASP A 118 20.64 -16.75 -13.20
CA ASP A 118 21.42 -17.81 -12.57
C ASP A 118 22.41 -17.22 -11.55
N THR A 119 22.23 -17.59 -10.28
CA THR A 119 23.07 -17.14 -9.16
C THR A 119 24.57 -17.43 -9.32
N ASN A 120 24.93 -18.47 -10.07
CA ASN A 120 26.31 -18.91 -10.25
C ASN A 120 26.94 -18.41 -11.57
N ARG A 121 26.19 -17.69 -12.41
CA ARG A 121 26.70 -17.17 -13.69
C ARG A 121 27.75 -16.07 -13.46
N ARG A 122 28.84 -16.13 -14.24
CA ARG A 122 29.97 -15.17 -14.17
C ARG A 122 30.52 -14.77 -15.54
N SER A 123 29.82 -15.14 -16.60
CA SER A 123 30.12 -14.81 -17.98
C SER A 123 28.82 -14.60 -18.76
N TYR A 124 28.94 -13.97 -19.93
CA TYR A 124 27.81 -13.66 -20.79
C TYR A 124 27.93 -14.32 -22.15
N ASN A 125 26.86 -14.98 -22.58
CA ASN A 125 26.66 -15.47 -23.93
C ASN A 125 25.51 -14.68 -24.57
N SER A 126 25.85 -13.79 -25.49
CA SER A 126 24.88 -12.95 -26.20
C SER A 126 23.91 -13.71 -27.11
N SER A 127 24.12 -15.01 -27.35
CA SER A 127 23.19 -15.85 -28.14
C SER A 127 22.20 -16.63 -27.28
N ASP A 128 22.28 -16.51 -25.96
CA ASP A 128 21.46 -17.26 -25.01
C ASP A 128 20.37 -16.34 -24.42
N PHE A 129 19.10 -16.61 -24.73
CA PHE A 129 17.98 -15.81 -24.24
C PHE A 129 17.86 -15.81 -22.71
N THR A 130 18.26 -16.90 -22.04
CA THR A 130 18.27 -16.94 -20.58
C THR A 130 19.23 -15.92 -19.97
N GLN A 131 20.26 -15.54 -20.72
CA GLN A 131 21.28 -14.60 -20.31
C GLN A 131 20.99 -13.16 -20.75
N GLN A 132 20.35 -12.99 -21.90
CA GLN A 132 19.85 -11.69 -22.38
C GLN A 132 18.73 -11.14 -21.50
N ALA A 133 17.95 -12.02 -20.88
CA ALA A 133 16.83 -11.66 -20.01
C ALA A 133 17.23 -10.99 -18.69
N VAL A 134 18.53 -10.91 -18.38
CA VAL A 134 19.04 -10.27 -17.16
C VAL A 134 20.03 -9.17 -17.55
N SER A 135 19.71 -7.93 -17.19
CA SER A 135 20.47 -6.74 -17.58
C SER A 135 20.44 -5.64 -16.52
N PHE A 136 21.26 -4.60 -16.74
CA PHE A 136 21.35 -3.42 -15.90
C PHE A 136 21.29 -2.16 -16.76
N VAL A 137 20.56 -1.16 -16.29
CA VAL A 137 20.44 0.18 -16.89
C VAL A 137 20.88 1.24 -15.89
N CYS A 138 21.79 2.11 -16.32
CA CYS A 138 22.25 3.25 -15.54
C CYS A 138 21.25 4.40 -15.68
N LEU A 139 20.62 4.83 -14.58
CA LEU A 139 19.52 5.79 -14.65
C LEU A 139 20.01 7.24 -14.80
N GLY A 140 19.25 7.97 -15.63
CA GLY A 140 19.40 9.40 -15.95
C GLY A 140 20.68 9.77 -16.70
N ALA A 141 21.08 8.89 -17.62
CA ALA A 141 21.84 9.29 -18.79
C ALA A 141 21.08 10.39 -19.56
N ASP A 142 21.72 11.52 -19.86
CA ASP A 142 21.14 12.56 -20.69
C ASP A 142 21.13 12.18 -22.18
N ALA A 143 20.49 13.00 -23.01
CA ALA A 143 20.40 12.75 -24.46
C ALA A 143 21.78 12.71 -25.16
N ALA A 144 22.82 13.30 -24.57
CA ALA A 144 24.18 13.22 -25.09
C ALA A 144 24.86 11.89 -24.70
N GLN A 145 24.50 11.32 -23.55
CA GLN A 145 24.95 10.02 -23.06
C GLN A 145 24.17 8.85 -23.68
N ALA A 146 22.97 9.07 -24.23
CA ALA A 146 22.16 8.01 -24.85
C ALA A 146 22.83 7.29 -26.03
N THR A 147 23.81 7.92 -26.69
CA THR A 147 24.59 7.30 -27.77
C THR A 147 25.96 6.77 -27.31
N ASP A 148 26.31 6.97 -26.04
CA ASP A 148 27.56 6.54 -25.45
C ASP A 148 27.45 5.05 -25.05
N PRO A 149 28.27 4.14 -25.63
CA PRO A 149 28.26 2.73 -25.28
C PRO A 149 28.49 2.44 -23.79
N ASP A 150 29.16 3.34 -23.06
CA ASP A 150 29.41 3.15 -21.63
C ASP A 150 28.11 3.22 -20.81
N TRP A 151 27.11 3.97 -21.29
CA TRP A 151 25.80 4.18 -20.65
C TRP A 151 24.71 3.25 -21.17
N ALA A 152 25.02 2.40 -22.16
CA ALA A 152 24.08 1.47 -22.73
C ALA A 152 23.67 0.37 -21.72
N GLU A 153 22.46 -0.16 -21.88
CA GLU A 153 22.01 -1.36 -21.18
C GLU A 153 23.02 -2.49 -21.38
N ARG A 154 23.36 -3.20 -20.30
CA ARG A 154 24.44 -4.18 -20.29
C ARG A 154 24.17 -5.34 -19.35
N PRO A 155 24.80 -6.52 -19.55
CA PRO A 155 24.50 -7.73 -18.77
C PRO A 155 25.24 -7.80 -17.42
N ASN A 156 25.97 -6.75 -17.03
CA ASN A 156 26.91 -6.73 -15.91
C ASN A 156 26.93 -5.34 -15.25
N PHE A 157 27.63 -5.18 -14.13
CA PHE A 157 27.76 -3.88 -13.48
C PHE A 157 28.50 -2.84 -14.33
N PHE A 158 28.09 -1.58 -14.17
CA PHE A 158 28.79 -0.42 -14.73
C PHE A 158 30.14 -0.19 -14.03
N ASP A 159 31.07 0.39 -14.77
CA ASP A 159 32.41 0.76 -14.32
C ASP A 159 32.53 2.23 -13.87
N HIS A 160 31.38 2.86 -13.63
CA HIS A 160 31.22 4.24 -13.17
C HIS A 160 29.92 4.38 -12.37
N ASN A 161 29.77 5.50 -11.64
CA ASN A 161 28.56 5.74 -10.86
C ASN A 161 27.35 6.06 -11.74
N CYS A 162 26.17 5.61 -11.32
CA CYS A 162 24.90 5.95 -11.96
C CYS A 162 24.20 7.10 -11.23
N PRO A 163 24.05 8.30 -11.84
CA PRO A 163 23.64 9.52 -11.11
C PRO A 163 22.24 9.49 -10.50
N TYR A 164 21.35 8.63 -10.99
CA TYR A 164 19.97 8.51 -10.50
C TYR A 164 19.63 7.07 -10.09
N GLY A 165 20.65 6.30 -9.72
CA GLY A 165 20.51 4.89 -9.37
C GLY A 165 20.73 3.95 -10.55
N MET A 166 20.67 2.66 -10.28
CA MET A 166 20.86 1.58 -11.25
C MET A 166 19.62 0.71 -11.23
N ARG A 167 19.12 0.38 -12.42
CA ARG A 167 17.99 -0.52 -12.58
C ARG A 167 18.51 -1.91 -12.92
N ALA A 168 18.32 -2.87 -12.03
CA ALA A 168 18.54 -4.28 -12.30
C ALA A 168 17.25 -4.89 -12.87
N GLN A 169 17.37 -5.63 -13.96
CA GLN A 169 16.26 -6.05 -14.79
C GLN A 169 16.22 -7.57 -14.93
N VAL A 170 15.03 -8.16 -14.81
CA VAL A 170 14.82 -9.59 -15.03
C VAL A 170 13.53 -9.80 -15.83
N PHE A 171 13.64 -10.34 -17.05
CA PHE A 171 12.52 -10.88 -17.81
C PHE A 171 12.35 -12.36 -17.49
N PHE A 172 11.13 -12.77 -17.16
CA PHE A 172 10.83 -14.18 -16.93
C PHE A 172 10.45 -14.89 -18.24
N PRO A 173 10.69 -16.21 -18.34
CA PRO A 173 10.16 -16.99 -19.45
C PRO A 173 8.61 -16.95 -19.45
N SER A 174 8.00 -16.75 -20.62
CA SER A 174 6.54 -16.59 -20.76
C SER A 174 5.84 -17.80 -21.39
N CYS A 175 6.57 -18.87 -21.72
CA CYS A 175 6.00 -20.07 -22.33
C CYS A 175 6.04 -21.24 -21.36
N TRP A 176 4.88 -21.80 -21.05
CA TRP A 176 4.69 -22.89 -20.10
C TRP A 176 4.37 -24.22 -20.80
N ASP A 177 4.86 -25.33 -20.24
CA ASP A 177 4.62 -26.68 -20.76
C ASP A 177 3.16 -27.16 -20.71
N GLY A 178 2.30 -26.43 -19.98
CA GLY A 178 0.88 -26.74 -19.85
C GLY A 178 0.56 -27.84 -18.85
N ALA A 179 1.56 -28.34 -18.11
CA ALA A 179 1.43 -29.48 -17.23
C ALA A 179 2.06 -29.27 -15.84
N ASN A 180 3.31 -28.80 -15.77
CA ASN A 180 4.07 -28.77 -14.52
C ASN A 180 4.10 -27.35 -13.94
N LEU A 181 3.54 -27.15 -12.75
CA LEU A 181 3.55 -25.85 -12.05
C LEU A 181 4.92 -25.48 -11.48
N ASP A 182 5.81 -26.46 -11.35
CA ASP A 182 7.18 -26.29 -10.89
C ASP A 182 8.06 -27.44 -11.43
N SER A 183 9.37 -27.24 -11.44
CA SER A 183 10.38 -28.26 -11.72
C SER A 183 11.47 -28.25 -10.64
N PRO A 184 12.27 -29.32 -10.47
CA PRO A 184 13.30 -29.35 -9.42
C PRO A 184 14.33 -28.21 -9.48
N ASP A 185 14.49 -27.59 -10.64
CA ASP A 185 15.36 -26.43 -10.89
C ASP A 185 14.60 -25.10 -11.01
N HIS A 186 13.27 -25.12 -10.80
CA HIS A 186 12.35 -24.00 -10.96
C HIS A 186 12.39 -23.32 -12.34
N LYS A 187 12.84 -24.04 -13.37
CA LYS A 187 13.13 -23.49 -14.71
C LYS A 187 12.61 -24.36 -15.85
N ALA A 188 12.88 -25.66 -15.82
CA ALA A 188 12.68 -26.55 -16.97
C ALA A 188 11.23 -26.72 -17.46
N HIS A 189 10.24 -26.34 -16.65
CA HIS A 189 8.82 -26.33 -17.02
C HIS A 189 8.40 -25.03 -17.74
N MET A 190 9.33 -24.07 -17.87
CA MET A 190 9.16 -22.79 -18.55
C MET A 190 10.20 -22.64 -19.67
N ALA A 191 9.85 -21.86 -20.70
CA ALA A 191 10.74 -21.50 -21.80
C ALA A 191 10.58 -20.05 -22.22
N TYR A 192 11.65 -19.48 -22.77
CA TYR A 192 11.61 -18.20 -23.47
C TYR A 192 11.00 -18.36 -24.86
N PRO A 193 10.35 -17.31 -25.40
CA PRO A 193 9.84 -17.31 -26.77
C PRO A 193 10.93 -17.52 -27.83
N LEU A 194 10.53 -17.96 -29.02
CA LEU A 194 11.47 -18.36 -30.09
C LEU A 194 12.21 -17.19 -30.74
N GLN A 195 11.60 -16.01 -30.81
CA GLN A 195 12.14 -14.87 -31.56
C GLN A 195 13.04 -13.98 -30.69
N ALA A 196 12.64 -13.72 -29.45
CA ALA A 196 13.39 -12.94 -28.49
C ALA A 196 13.06 -13.39 -27.05
N TYR A 197 13.96 -13.08 -26.11
CA TYR A 197 13.78 -13.37 -24.70
C TYR A 197 12.54 -12.69 -24.08
N ASN A 198 12.00 -11.64 -24.68
CA ASN A 198 10.90 -10.85 -24.11
C ASN A 198 9.70 -10.68 -25.04
N THR A 199 9.65 -11.39 -26.17
CA THR A 199 8.52 -11.41 -27.09
C THR A 199 8.68 -12.52 -28.13
N GLY A 200 7.57 -13.14 -28.55
CA GLY A 200 7.59 -14.14 -29.60
C GLY A 200 6.52 -15.21 -29.44
N ASP A 201 6.59 -16.20 -30.31
CA ASP A 201 5.78 -17.42 -30.25
C ASP A 201 6.39 -18.40 -29.26
N CYS A 202 5.52 -19.18 -28.64
CA CYS A 202 5.97 -20.24 -27.78
C CYS A 202 6.48 -21.47 -28.57
N PRO A 203 7.53 -22.16 -28.07
CA PRO A 203 7.99 -23.40 -28.66
C PRO A 203 6.96 -24.51 -28.46
N ASP A 204 6.94 -25.51 -29.35
CA ASP A 204 6.00 -26.63 -29.26
C ASP A 204 6.16 -27.45 -27.96
N THR A 205 7.32 -27.37 -27.31
CA THR A 205 7.57 -28.00 -26.00
C THR A 205 6.90 -27.26 -24.84
N HIS A 206 6.59 -25.97 -25.02
CA HIS A 206 5.98 -25.10 -24.02
C HIS A 206 4.83 -24.30 -24.62
N PRO A 207 3.73 -24.94 -25.02
CA PRO A 207 2.74 -24.35 -25.93
C PRO A 207 1.81 -23.32 -25.28
N VAL A 208 1.83 -23.13 -23.96
CA VAL A 208 0.94 -22.20 -23.27
C VAL A 208 1.63 -20.85 -23.08
N HIS A 209 1.14 -19.82 -23.78
CA HIS A 209 1.67 -18.47 -23.67
C HIS A 209 1.04 -17.75 -22.46
N LEU A 210 1.85 -17.53 -21.42
CA LEU A 210 1.47 -16.81 -20.21
C LEU A 210 1.80 -15.32 -20.34
N VAL A 211 1.14 -14.48 -19.55
CA VAL A 211 1.50 -13.06 -19.44
C VAL A 211 2.98 -12.91 -19.09
N SER A 212 3.68 -11.99 -19.76
CA SER A 212 5.12 -11.81 -19.53
C SER A 212 5.34 -11.04 -18.23
N LEU A 213 6.16 -11.58 -17.34
CA LEU A 213 6.56 -10.94 -16.08
C LEU A 213 7.93 -10.29 -16.24
N PHE A 214 8.02 -9.02 -15.86
CA PHE A 214 9.26 -8.24 -15.93
C PHE A 214 9.51 -7.51 -14.62
N TYR A 215 10.68 -7.73 -14.03
CA TYR A 215 11.13 -7.04 -12.84
C TYR A 215 11.98 -5.84 -13.22
N GLU A 216 11.61 -4.72 -12.66
CA GLU A 216 12.43 -3.53 -12.59
C GLU A 216 12.78 -3.27 -11.13
N MET A 217 13.97 -3.71 -10.75
CA MET A 217 14.52 -3.50 -9.41
C MET A 217 15.39 -2.25 -9.45
N VAL A 218 14.92 -1.15 -8.87
CA VAL A 218 15.69 0.10 -8.83
C VAL A 218 16.52 0.15 -7.56
N VAL A 219 17.83 0.25 -7.74
CA VAL A 219 18.84 0.22 -6.70
C VAL A 219 19.47 1.61 -6.59
N SER A 220 19.38 2.25 -5.43
CA SER A 220 19.82 3.62 -5.19
C SER A 220 21.34 3.74 -5.03
N VAL A 221 22.10 3.29 -6.03
CA VAL A 221 23.58 3.33 -6.03
C VAL A 221 24.15 4.75 -6.02
N ASP A 222 23.37 5.74 -6.46
CA ASP A 222 23.71 7.17 -6.48
C ASP A 222 23.95 7.75 -5.08
N GLN A 223 23.45 7.05 -4.06
CA GLN A 223 23.52 7.41 -2.66
C GLN A 223 24.85 6.99 -2.01
N PHE A 224 25.67 6.25 -2.75
CA PHE A 224 26.96 5.74 -2.30
C PHE A 224 28.09 6.21 -3.21
N ASP A 225 29.27 6.39 -2.64
CA ASP A 225 30.45 6.73 -3.44
C ASP A 225 30.91 5.52 -4.26
N TYR A 226 31.21 5.75 -5.54
CA TYR A 226 31.68 4.72 -6.46
C TYR A 226 33.22 4.65 -6.48
N TRP A 227 33.78 3.49 -6.14
CA TRP A 227 35.23 3.31 -5.95
C TRP A 227 35.86 2.34 -6.96
N GLY A 228 35.12 1.93 -7.98
CA GLY A 228 35.56 1.02 -9.04
C GLY A 228 34.96 -0.38 -8.91
N ASN A 229 35.61 -1.36 -9.56
CA ASN A 229 35.15 -2.74 -9.54
C ASN A 229 35.14 -3.30 -8.10
N GLY A 230 34.05 -3.96 -7.71
CA GLY A 230 33.84 -4.44 -6.35
C GLY A 230 33.08 -3.48 -5.44
N THR A 231 32.77 -2.24 -5.87
CA THR A 231 31.90 -1.33 -5.11
C THR A 231 30.50 -1.91 -4.92
N TRP A 232 29.92 -2.52 -5.96
CA TRP A 232 28.60 -3.15 -5.90
C TRP A 232 28.74 -4.65 -5.85
N VAL A 233 27.97 -5.25 -4.95
CA VAL A 233 28.02 -6.70 -4.69
C VAL A 233 26.60 -7.22 -4.50
N LEU A 234 26.22 -8.26 -5.24
CA LEU A 234 24.98 -8.99 -4.96
C LEU A 234 25.16 -9.86 -3.71
N ALA A 235 24.09 -10.06 -2.93
CA ALA A 235 24.13 -10.82 -1.69
C ALA A 235 24.68 -12.25 -1.83
N ASN A 236 24.65 -12.84 -3.03
CA ASN A 236 25.27 -14.13 -3.34
C ASN A 236 26.81 -14.07 -3.52
N GLY A 237 27.42 -12.92 -3.21
CA GLY A 237 28.85 -12.64 -3.33
C GLY A 237 29.30 -12.23 -4.73
N ASP A 238 28.40 -12.07 -5.69
CA ASP A 238 28.77 -11.65 -7.04
C ASP A 238 29.17 -10.17 -7.11
N THR A 239 30.40 -9.90 -7.54
CA THR A 239 30.90 -8.54 -7.78
C THR A 239 30.83 -8.12 -9.25
N THR A 240 30.26 -8.96 -10.12
CA THR A 240 30.22 -8.76 -11.58
C THR A 240 28.84 -8.37 -12.09
N GLY A 241 27.78 -8.75 -11.39
CA GLY A 241 26.38 -8.53 -11.77
C GLY A 241 25.76 -9.71 -12.55
N TYR A 242 26.57 -10.62 -13.10
CA TYR A 242 26.07 -11.75 -13.89
C TYR A 242 25.21 -12.74 -13.09
N GLY A 243 25.43 -12.84 -11.78
CA GLY A 243 24.72 -13.68 -10.84
C GLY A 243 23.34 -13.16 -10.43
N HIS A 244 22.87 -12.07 -11.03
CA HIS A 244 21.52 -11.56 -10.78
C HIS A 244 20.46 -12.53 -11.31
N HIS A 245 19.35 -12.60 -10.59
CA HIS A 245 18.20 -13.44 -10.90
C HIS A 245 16.95 -12.86 -10.23
N GLY A 246 15.80 -13.34 -10.66
CA GLY A 246 14.53 -13.08 -10.02
C GLY A 246 13.78 -14.39 -9.80
N ASP A 247 13.00 -14.42 -8.74
CA ASP A 247 12.18 -15.55 -8.34
C ASP A 247 10.73 -15.08 -8.24
N PHE A 248 9.81 -15.97 -8.59
CA PHE A 248 8.38 -15.73 -8.62
C PHE A 248 7.62 -16.92 -8.06
N THR A 249 6.64 -16.65 -7.21
CA THR A 249 5.59 -17.61 -6.84
C THR A 249 4.24 -16.97 -7.03
N ASN A 250 3.37 -17.63 -7.79
CA ASN A 250 2.04 -17.12 -8.09
C ASN A 250 1.13 -17.15 -6.85
N GLY A 251 0.44 -16.03 -6.64
CA GLY A 251 -0.64 -15.85 -5.68
C GLY A 251 -1.74 -14.92 -6.21
N TRP A 252 -1.84 -14.75 -7.53
CA TRP A 252 -2.92 -13.97 -8.16
C TRP A 252 -4.28 -14.65 -8.01
N ASP A 253 -5.31 -13.82 -7.83
CA ASP A 253 -6.64 -14.15 -8.33
C ASP A 253 -6.56 -14.32 -9.85
N VAL A 254 -6.69 -15.57 -10.31
CA VAL A 254 -6.48 -15.95 -11.71
C VAL A 254 -7.58 -15.39 -12.61
N ASP A 255 -8.82 -15.31 -12.12
CA ASP A 255 -9.94 -14.81 -12.90
C ASP A 255 -9.81 -13.30 -13.10
N LEU A 256 -9.44 -12.56 -12.04
CA LEU A 256 -9.16 -11.14 -12.13
C LEU A 256 -7.97 -10.84 -13.07
N LEU A 257 -6.87 -11.59 -12.94
CA LEU A 257 -5.71 -11.41 -13.82
C LEU A 257 -6.07 -11.73 -15.27
N GLN A 258 -6.86 -12.77 -15.52
CA GLN A 258 -7.30 -13.12 -16.87
C GLN A 258 -8.24 -12.06 -17.45
N GLU A 259 -9.17 -11.52 -16.66
CA GLU A 259 -10.03 -10.41 -17.06
C GLU A 259 -9.20 -9.17 -17.42
N ALA A 260 -8.20 -8.82 -16.61
CA ALA A 260 -7.30 -7.71 -16.89
C ALA A 260 -6.52 -7.92 -18.20
N ILE A 261 -6.00 -9.14 -18.45
CA ILE A 261 -5.32 -9.49 -19.70
C ILE A 261 -6.24 -9.32 -20.90
N ASP A 262 -7.51 -9.73 -20.78
CA ASP A 262 -8.46 -9.73 -21.89
C ASP A 262 -9.07 -8.34 -22.17
N THR A 263 -9.21 -7.51 -21.14
CA THR A 263 -9.94 -6.23 -21.23
C THR A 263 -9.04 -4.99 -21.26
N CYS A 264 -7.90 -5.02 -20.58
CA CYS A 264 -7.07 -3.84 -20.38
C CYS A 264 -6.02 -3.67 -21.48
N THR A 265 -6.47 -3.52 -22.73
CA THR A 265 -5.59 -3.44 -23.92
C THR A 265 -5.06 -2.04 -24.24
N GLN A 266 -5.47 -1.01 -23.49
CA GLN A 266 -5.16 0.41 -23.77
C GLN A 266 -4.50 1.16 -22.59
N ALA A 267 -4.13 0.45 -21.53
CA ALA A 267 -3.73 1.06 -20.26
C ALA A 267 -2.38 1.82 -20.30
N GLN A 268 -1.64 1.81 -21.41
CA GLN A 268 -0.42 2.60 -21.63
C GLN A 268 0.62 2.60 -20.48
N GLY A 269 0.65 1.56 -19.64
CA GLY A 269 1.54 1.57 -18.48
C GLY A 269 0.94 2.23 -17.24
N ASP A 270 -0.37 2.36 -17.08
CA ASP A 270 -1.02 2.84 -15.86
C ASP A 270 -2.08 1.84 -15.40
N VAL A 271 -1.94 1.29 -14.19
CA VAL A 271 -2.91 0.32 -13.64
C VAL A 271 -4.28 0.97 -13.42
N LEU A 272 -4.34 2.29 -13.21
CA LEU A 272 -5.59 3.01 -13.06
C LEU A 272 -6.42 3.05 -14.36
N ASP A 273 -5.77 2.90 -15.52
CA ASP A 273 -6.44 2.81 -16.81
C ASP A 273 -7.00 1.40 -17.10
N CYS A 274 -6.82 0.46 -16.17
CA CYS A 274 -7.38 -0.89 -16.21
C CYS A 274 -8.51 -1.02 -15.17
N PRO A 275 -9.79 -0.86 -15.55
CA PRO A 275 -10.91 -0.86 -14.62
C PRO A 275 -10.95 -2.03 -13.61
N PRO A 276 -10.73 -3.31 -13.99
CA PRO A 276 -10.75 -4.41 -13.03
C PRO A 276 -9.62 -4.29 -11.99
N LEU A 277 -8.42 -3.86 -12.38
CA LEU A 277 -7.30 -3.71 -11.45
C LEU A 277 -7.42 -2.44 -10.61
N ALA A 278 -7.85 -1.32 -11.20
CA ALA A 278 -8.05 -0.05 -10.52
C ALA A 278 -9.04 -0.16 -9.35
N ALA A 279 -10.10 -0.97 -9.52
CA ALA A 279 -11.08 -1.24 -8.47
C ALA A 279 -10.50 -2.00 -7.27
N ALA A 280 -9.35 -2.65 -7.45
CA ALA A 280 -8.69 -3.48 -6.45
C ALA A 280 -7.41 -2.84 -5.88
N ILE A 281 -7.11 -1.59 -6.25
CA ILE A 281 -5.95 -0.85 -5.71
C ILE A 281 -6.25 -0.35 -4.30
N ASP A 282 -5.35 -0.67 -3.39
CA ASP A 282 -5.25 -0.09 -2.05
C ASP A 282 -3.77 0.10 -1.69
N GLN A 283 -3.28 1.31 -1.95
CA GLN A 283 -1.90 1.70 -1.66
C GLN A 283 -1.63 1.73 -0.15
N ALA A 284 -2.60 2.19 0.65
CA ALA A 284 -2.42 2.27 2.10
C ALA A 284 -2.28 0.88 2.73
N SER A 285 -3.01 -0.12 2.23
CA SER A 285 -2.84 -1.51 2.68
C SER A 285 -1.50 -2.09 2.25
N ALA A 286 -1.00 -1.71 1.08
CA ALA A 286 0.32 -2.11 0.62
C ALA A 286 1.45 -1.51 1.47
N ASP A 287 1.36 -0.23 1.79
CA ASP A 287 2.33 0.47 2.64
C ASP A 287 2.27 -0.04 4.09
N ALA A 288 1.07 -0.37 4.58
CA ALA A 288 0.87 -0.92 5.91
C ALA A 288 1.30 -2.39 6.03
N CYS A 289 1.55 -3.09 4.92
CA CYS A 289 1.71 -4.54 4.92
C CYS A 289 2.97 -5.01 5.67
N VAL A 290 2.79 -6.01 6.52
CA VAL A 290 3.85 -6.64 7.32
C VAL A 290 3.89 -8.14 7.06
N LEU A 291 5.08 -8.71 7.10
CA LEU A 291 5.30 -10.15 6.97
C LEU A 291 4.74 -10.88 8.20
N GLU A 292 3.93 -11.92 7.98
CA GLU A 292 3.23 -12.69 9.02
C GLU A 292 4.05 -13.85 9.60
N THR A 293 5.13 -14.23 8.92
CA THR A 293 5.78 -15.53 9.08
C THR A 293 7.12 -15.38 9.84
N GLU A 294 8.13 -16.12 9.40
CA GLU A 294 9.43 -16.20 10.02
C GLU A 294 10.50 -15.64 9.08
N VAL A 295 11.52 -15.04 9.67
CA VAL A 295 12.76 -14.65 8.99
C VAL A 295 13.91 -15.44 9.58
N VAL A 296 14.98 -15.53 8.82
CA VAL A 296 16.22 -16.10 9.34
C VAL A 296 16.87 -15.10 10.29
N ASP A 297 17.26 -15.56 11.48
CA ASP A 297 17.89 -14.74 12.52
C ASP A 297 19.38 -14.48 12.23
N GLU A 298 19.65 -13.70 11.19
CA GLU A 298 21.00 -13.26 10.85
C GLU A 298 21.00 -11.77 10.48
N ASP A 299 22.07 -11.08 10.90
CA ASP A 299 22.24 -9.66 10.64
C ASP A 299 22.45 -9.42 9.13
N THR A 300 21.47 -8.78 8.51
CA THR A 300 21.47 -8.46 7.09
C THR A 300 22.14 -7.14 6.76
N GLY A 301 22.69 -6.44 7.75
CA GLY A 301 23.38 -5.16 7.61
C GLY A 301 22.47 -3.96 7.48
N PHE A 302 21.18 -4.15 7.73
CA PHE A 302 20.19 -3.09 7.72
C PHE A 302 20.43 -2.14 8.90
N SER A 303 20.57 -2.63 10.12
CA SER A 303 20.81 -1.77 11.30
C SER A 303 22.18 -1.06 11.31
N ALA A 304 23.21 -1.68 10.72
CA ALA A 304 24.56 -1.15 10.64
C ALA A 304 25.39 -1.90 9.57
N PRO A 305 26.47 -1.33 9.04
CA PRO A 305 27.35 -2.03 8.11
C PRO A 305 27.92 -3.33 8.68
N ILE A 306 27.92 -4.40 7.89
CA ILE A 306 28.35 -5.76 8.27
C ILE A 306 29.71 -6.12 7.68
N ALA A 307 30.44 -7.00 8.36
CA ALA A 307 31.78 -7.42 7.92
C ALA A 307 31.77 -8.55 6.87
N VAL A 308 30.68 -9.32 6.80
CA VAL A 308 30.51 -10.46 5.89
C VAL A 308 29.10 -10.45 5.33
N LEU A 309 28.92 -10.93 4.10
CA LEU A 309 27.58 -11.08 3.54
C LEU A 309 26.84 -12.24 4.22
N PRO A 310 25.52 -12.07 4.50
CA PRO A 310 24.71 -13.09 5.16
C PRO A 310 24.64 -14.38 4.33
N GLY A 311 24.33 -15.49 4.99
CA GLY A 311 24.27 -16.82 4.36
C GLY A 311 25.65 -17.37 3.96
N CYS A 312 26.74 -16.79 4.48
CA CYS A 312 28.12 -17.16 4.18
C CYS A 312 28.45 -17.06 2.68
N ASN A 313 28.28 -15.87 2.11
CA ASN A 313 28.52 -15.59 0.70
C ASN A 313 29.84 -14.83 0.49
N PRO A 314 31.00 -15.52 0.35
CA PRO A 314 32.26 -14.87 0.06
C PRO A 314 32.24 -14.21 -1.32
N LEU A 315 32.96 -13.09 -1.46
CA LEU A 315 33.08 -12.39 -2.73
C LEU A 315 33.64 -13.28 -3.82
N TRP A 316 32.97 -13.31 -4.97
CA TRP A 316 33.37 -14.06 -6.15
C TRP A 316 33.24 -13.23 -7.41
N ASN A 317 34.40 -12.76 -7.88
CA ASN A 317 34.56 -11.96 -9.09
C ASN A 317 34.49 -12.78 -10.41
N GLY A 318 34.10 -14.05 -10.34
CA GLY A 318 34.03 -14.93 -11.50
C GLY A 318 35.34 -15.53 -11.98
N THR A 319 36.47 -15.24 -11.32
CA THR A 319 37.76 -15.89 -11.62
C THR A 319 37.98 -17.11 -10.73
N GLY A 320 38.35 -18.25 -11.34
CA GLY A 320 38.56 -19.49 -10.62
C GLY A 320 37.27 -20.12 -10.05
N ALA A 321 37.44 -21.09 -9.14
CA ALA A 321 36.32 -21.75 -8.46
C ALA A 321 35.67 -20.81 -7.44
N ARG A 322 34.35 -20.94 -7.23
CA ARG A 322 33.62 -20.21 -6.18
C ARG A 322 34.32 -20.43 -4.83
N PRO A 323 34.69 -19.36 -4.10
CA PRO A 323 35.35 -19.52 -2.82
C PRO A 323 34.49 -20.35 -1.84
N PRO A 324 35.10 -21.25 -1.06
CA PRO A 324 34.35 -22.05 -0.10
C PRO A 324 33.85 -21.20 1.07
N CYS A 325 32.68 -21.54 1.59
CA CYS A 325 32.19 -21.02 2.85
C CYS A 325 32.86 -21.78 4.01
N SER A 326 33.57 -21.07 4.90
CA SER A 326 34.10 -21.63 6.14
C SER A 326 33.25 -21.19 7.33
N GLY A 327 32.36 -22.08 7.80
CA GLY A 327 31.49 -21.83 8.95
C GLY A 327 30.11 -21.33 8.55
N LEU A 328 29.27 -22.24 8.03
CA LEU A 328 27.84 -21.96 7.87
C LEU A 328 27.27 -21.63 9.26
N PRO A 329 26.74 -20.42 9.48
CA PRO A 329 26.02 -20.14 10.71
C PRO A 329 24.84 -21.13 10.78
N VAL A 330 24.66 -21.77 11.94
CA VAL A 330 23.40 -22.46 12.23
C VAL A 330 22.43 -21.34 12.57
N VAL A 331 21.60 -20.98 11.60
CA VAL A 331 20.65 -19.90 11.72
C VAL A 331 19.26 -20.50 11.90
N GLU A 332 18.54 -20.05 12.92
CA GLU A 332 17.16 -20.47 13.16
C GLU A 332 16.21 -19.50 12.46
N LEU A 333 15.02 -20.02 12.13
CA LEU A 333 13.90 -19.19 11.74
C LEU A 333 13.29 -18.61 13.01
N VAL A 334 13.13 -17.29 13.05
CA VAL A 334 12.48 -16.56 14.14
C VAL A 334 11.24 -15.86 13.60
N PRO A 335 10.13 -15.88 14.36
CA PRO A 335 8.95 -15.11 14.03
C PRO A 335 9.29 -13.62 13.86
N VAL A 336 8.80 -13.05 12.77
CA VAL A 336 9.00 -11.64 12.42
C VAL A 336 8.25 -10.73 13.39
N GLN A 337 7.14 -11.25 13.90
CA GLN A 337 6.28 -10.66 14.89
C GLN A 337 6.50 -11.34 16.24
N THR A 338 6.26 -10.63 17.35
CA THR A 338 6.35 -11.22 18.68
C THR A 338 5.27 -12.30 18.81
N PRO A 339 5.64 -13.57 19.08
CA PRO A 339 4.65 -14.64 19.19
C PRO A 339 3.62 -14.35 20.27
N LEU A 340 2.34 -14.55 19.93
CA LEU A 340 1.27 -14.46 20.92
C LEU A 340 1.43 -15.56 22.00
N PRO A 341 0.92 -15.33 23.23
CA PRO A 341 0.86 -16.37 24.25
C PRO A 341 0.15 -17.62 23.74
N THR A 342 0.51 -18.79 24.28
CA THR A 342 -0.12 -20.06 23.90
C THR A 342 -1.65 -19.95 24.07
N ASN A 343 -2.40 -20.39 23.06
CA ASN A 343 -3.86 -20.31 22.96
C ASN A 343 -4.43 -18.96 22.51
N TRP A 344 -3.61 -17.94 22.26
CA TRP A 344 -4.09 -16.71 21.66
C TRP A 344 -3.89 -16.70 20.14
N SER A 345 -4.86 -16.14 19.43
CA SER A 345 -4.79 -15.91 17.98
C SER A 345 -5.22 -14.48 17.67
N GLU A 346 -4.65 -13.91 16.61
CA GLU A 346 -5.12 -12.66 16.06
C GLU A 346 -6.42 -12.87 15.29
N VAL A 347 -7.38 -11.98 15.51
CA VAL A 347 -8.60 -11.88 14.68
C VAL A 347 -8.34 -10.96 13.50
N GLY A 348 -7.79 -9.77 13.76
CA GLY A 348 -7.44 -8.77 12.76
C GLY A 348 -7.73 -7.34 13.24
N CYS A 349 -7.66 -6.37 12.33
CA CYS A 349 -8.09 -4.99 12.61
C CYS A 349 -9.62 -4.92 12.69
N ILE A 350 -10.20 -4.32 13.74
CA ILE A 350 -11.63 -4.07 13.85
C ILE A 350 -11.92 -2.59 14.10
N ALA A 351 -13.11 -2.13 13.71
CA ALA A 351 -13.59 -0.81 14.10
C ALA A 351 -14.06 -0.80 15.55
N GLU A 352 -13.63 0.23 16.28
CA GLU A 352 -14.17 0.60 17.58
C GLU A 352 -15.68 0.89 17.48
N GLY A 353 -16.36 0.81 18.63
CA GLY A 353 -17.80 1.04 18.71
C GLY A 353 -18.19 2.51 18.53
N ALA A 354 -19.30 2.76 17.83
CA ALA A 354 -19.82 4.12 17.64
C ALA A 354 -20.21 4.80 18.97
N SER A 355 -20.57 4.00 19.98
CA SER A 355 -20.96 4.49 21.32
C SER A 355 -19.83 4.40 22.36
N GLY A 356 -18.62 4.01 21.97
CA GLY A 356 -17.46 3.89 22.87
C GLY A 356 -16.59 2.68 22.56
N ARG A 357 -15.62 2.39 23.44
CA ARG A 357 -14.62 1.35 23.20
C ARG A 357 -15.21 -0.05 23.06
N ALA A 358 -14.67 -0.83 22.14
CA ALA A 358 -14.99 -2.21 21.85
C ALA A 358 -14.74 -3.11 23.05
N LEU A 359 -13.65 -2.83 23.79
CA LEU A 359 -13.27 -3.55 24.99
C LEU A 359 -13.23 -2.57 26.18
N THR A 360 -14.07 -2.81 27.19
CA THR A 360 -14.26 -1.87 28.31
C THR A 360 -13.88 -2.43 29.68
N GLY A 361 -13.46 -3.70 29.73
CA GLY A 361 -13.14 -4.41 30.96
C GLY A 361 -11.90 -3.87 31.66
N ALA A 362 -10.73 -4.43 31.36
CA ALA A 362 -9.44 -3.93 31.88
C ALA A 362 -8.67 -3.20 30.78
N SER A 363 -7.79 -2.27 31.19
CA SER A 363 -6.90 -1.59 30.26
C SER A 363 -5.58 -1.22 30.92
N THR A 364 -4.54 -1.06 30.10
CA THR A 364 -3.21 -0.58 30.52
C THR A 364 -2.51 0.13 29.36
N THR A 365 -1.50 0.94 29.65
CA THR A 365 -0.62 1.53 28.63
C THR A 365 0.84 1.21 28.93
N SER A 366 1.66 1.05 27.89
CA SER A 366 3.07 0.68 28.05
C SER A 366 3.93 1.16 26.88
N ALA A 367 5.04 1.84 27.19
CA ALA A 367 6.07 2.16 26.19
C ALA A 367 6.71 0.91 25.54
N ASN A 368 6.52 -0.26 26.16
CA ASN A 368 6.96 -1.56 25.63
C ASN A 368 5.78 -2.41 25.14
N MET A 369 4.67 -1.80 24.71
CA MET A 369 3.48 -2.55 24.28
C MET A 369 3.74 -3.37 23.01
N THR A 370 3.33 -4.62 23.02
CA THR A 370 3.26 -5.53 21.86
C THR A 370 1.91 -6.23 21.88
N ARG A 371 1.48 -6.85 20.78
CA ARG A 371 0.27 -7.67 20.78
C ARG A 371 0.34 -8.78 21.82
N ALA A 372 1.51 -9.42 21.93
CA ALA A 372 1.76 -10.46 22.91
C ALA A 372 1.72 -9.94 24.35
N ALA A 373 2.27 -8.74 24.62
CA ALA A 373 2.21 -8.13 25.95
C ALA A 373 0.77 -7.80 26.35
N CYS A 374 -0.05 -7.32 25.41
CA CYS A 374 -1.46 -7.05 25.66
C CYS A 374 -2.25 -8.34 25.94
N ALA A 375 -2.09 -9.37 25.10
CA ALA A 375 -2.71 -10.67 25.31
C ALA A 375 -2.33 -11.28 26.67
N ALA A 376 -1.05 -11.24 27.06
CA ALA A 376 -0.58 -11.74 28.34
C ALA A 376 -1.19 -10.97 29.53
N PHE A 377 -1.29 -9.64 29.42
CA PHE A 377 -1.96 -8.81 30.42
C PHE A 377 -3.44 -9.19 30.55
N CYS A 378 -4.17 -9.30 29.43
CA CYS A 378 -5.59 -9.66 29.45
C CYS A 378 -5.81 -11.07 29.99
N GLU A 379 -4.93 -12.02 29.66
CA GLU A 379 -4.96 -13.38 30.23
C GLU A 379 -4.75 -13.36 31.75
N GLU A 380 -3.80 -12.57 32.26
CA GLU A 380 -3.59 -12.39 33.71
C GLU A 380 -4.82 -11.79 34.39
N GLN A 381 -5.52 -10.88 33.71
CA GLN A 381 -6.77 -10.28 34.19
C GLN A 381 -8.00 -11.22 34.02
N GLY A 382 -7.83 -12.39 33.40
CA GLY A 382 -8.90 -13.37 33.20
C GLY A 382 -9.88 -13.02 32.08
N PHE A 383 -9.44 -12.24 31.09
CA PHE A 383 -10.21 -11.87 29.91
C PHE A 383 -9.88 -12.72 28.69
N ALA A 384 -10.87 -12.93 27.84
CA ALA A 384 -10.78 -13.76 26.65
C ALA A 384 -10.52 -12.97 25.35
N LEU A 385 -10.73 -11.66 25.38
CA LEU A 385 -10.41 -10.72 24.32
C LEU A 385 -9.34 -9.74 24.80
N ALA A 386 -8.42 -9.44 23.89
CA ALA A 386 -7.41 -8.41 24.06
C ALA A 386 -7.39 -7.57 22.79
N GLY A 387 -7.14 -6.28 22.93
CA GLY A 387 -7.10 -5.37 21.80
C GLY A 387 -6.04 -4.30 22.03
N VAL A 388 -5.24 -4.05 21.00
CA VAL A 388 -4.22 -3.00 21.06
C VAL A 388 -4.64 -1.82 20.19
N GLU A 389 -4.59 -0.62 20.76
CA GLU A 389 -4.95 0.65 20.13
C GLU A 389 -3.81 1.66 20.32
N TYR A 390 -3.72 2.67 19.45
CA TYR A 390 -2.79 3.80 19.62
C TYR A 390 -1.33 3.45 19.92
N SER A 391 -0.83 2.33 19.38
CA SER A 391 0.54 1.83 19.59
C SER A 391 0.87 1.31 20.99
N ASP A 392 0.43 1.98 22.06
CA ASP A 392 0.86 1.71 23.43
C ASP A 392 -0.27 1.33 24.39
N GLU A 393 -1.53 1.31 23.92
CA GLU A 393 -2.71 1.05 24.73
C GLU A 393 -3.23 -0.37 24.53
N CYS A 394 -3.56 -1.03 25.63
CA CYS A 394 -4.14 -2.37 25.64
C CYS A 394 -5.48 -2.36 26.37
N TYR A 395 -6.47 -3.02 25.79
CA TYR A 395 -7.82 -3.15 26.30
C TYR A 395 -8.25 -4.62 26.34
N CYS A 396 -9.04 -4.99 27.33
CA CYS A 396 -9.45 -6.38 27.58
C CYS A 396 -10.95 -6.44 27.88
N ASP A 397 -11.62 -7.48 27.38
CA ASP A 397 -13.00 -7.79 27.74
C ASP A 397 -13.29 -9.28 27.48
N ASN A 398 -14.51 -9.73 27.74
CA ASN A 398 -14.96 -11.08 27.35
C ASN A 398 -15.96 -11.06 26.18
N GLU A 399 -16.37 -9.87 25.75
CA GLU A 399 -17.30 -9.63 24.65
C GLU A 399 -16.97 -8.28 24.00
N LEU A 400 -17.24 -8.16 22.70
CA LEU A 400 -17.22 -6.87 22.02
C LEU A 400 -18.42 -6.04 22.47
N ARG A 401 -18.21 -4.75 22.73
CA ARG A 401 -19.23 -3.81 23.22
C ARG A 401 -19.41 -2.64 22.27
N ASN A 402 -20.41 -1.81 22.58
CA ASN A 402 -20.61 -0.50 21.98
C ASN A 402 -20.79 -0.52 20.46
N ASP A 403 -21.34 -1.62 19.93
CA ASP A 403 -21.52 -1.83 18.49
C ASP A 403 -20.19 -1.86 17.72
N ALA A 404 -19.10 -2.28 18.38
CA ALA A 404 -17.83 -2.54 17.73
C ALA A 404 -17.99 -3.60 16.63
N SER A 405 -17.22 -3.45 15.56
CA SER A 405 -17.30 -4.36 14.42
C SER A 405 -16.99 -5.79 14.86
N ASN A 406 -17.88 -6.72 14.51
CA ASN A 406 -17.66 -8.16 14.67
C ASN A 406 -16.95 -8.79 13.45
N VAL A 407 -16.60 -7.96 12.47
CA VAL A 407 -15.79 -8.34 11.30
C VAL A 407 -14.52 -7.52 11.24
N THR A 408 -13.51 -8.08 10.61
CA THR A 408 -12.26 -7.37 10.37
C THR A 408 -12.42 -6.34 9.28
N VAL A 409 -11.83 -5.16 9.48
CA VAL A 409 -11.64 -4.13 8.47
C VAL A 409 -10.27 -4.27 7.83
N LEU A 410 -9.97 -3.45 6.81
CA LEU A 410 -8.68 -3.48 6.14
C LEU A 410 -7.56 -3.03 7.09
N TRP A 411 -6.37 -3.62 6.92
CA TRP A 411 -5.22 -3.35 7.79
C TRP A 411 -4.71 -1.90 7.71
N ASN A 412 -4.97 -1.19 6.60
CA ASN A 412 -4.67 0.23 6.48
C ASN A 412 -5.44 1.11 7.48
N GLU A 413 -6.55 0.61 8.03
CA GLU A 413 -7.31 1.31 9.06
C GLU A 413 -6.67 1.14 10.45
N CYS A 414 -5.80 0.15 10.64
CA CYS A 414 -4.93 0.04 11.81
C CYS A 414 -3.48 0.45 11.45
N PRO A 415 -3.18 1.74 11.20
CA PRO A 415 -1.85 2.14 10.76
C PRO A 415 -0.81 2.04 11.88
N ASN A 416 -1.21 2.12 13.15
CA ASN A 416 -0.29 2.32 14.26
C ASN A 416 0.55 1.05 14.53
N ARG A 417 1.85 1.25 14.76
CA ARG A 417 2.80 0.19 15.12
C ARG A 417 2.91 0.04 16.63
N CYS A 418 3.15 -1.17 17.14
CA CYS A 418 3.26 -1.34 18.60
C CYS A 418 4.47 -0.62 19.19
N ALA A 419 4.29 0.11 20.29
CA ALA A 419 5.34 0.95 20.90
C ALA A 419 6.56 0.16 21.41
N GLY A 420 6.35 -1.09 21.84
CA GLY A 420 7.40 -1.98 22.32
C GLY A 420 8.19 -2.70 21.23
N ASN A 421 7.76 -2.57 19.98
CA ASN A 421 8.57 -2.98 18.85
C ASN A 421 9.45 -1.79 18.49
N SER A 422 10.56 -1.64 19.20
CA SER A 422 11.61 -0.71 18.80
C SER A 422 11.96 -0.99 17.35
N ALA A 423 11.77 -0.01 16.48
CA ALA A 423 12.16 -0.09 15.08
C ALA A 423 13.57 -0.66 14.98
N TYR A 424 13.78 -1.65 14.13
CA TYR A 424 15.10 -2.16 13.80
C TYR A 424 15.95 -1.14 13.01
N PHE A 425 15.92 0.17 13.31
CA PHE A 425 16.64 1.27 12.63
C PHE A 425 16.48 2.58 13.45
N VAL A 426 17.36 3.60 13.55
CA VAL A 426 18.60 4.01 12.87
C VAL A 426 19.47 4.78 13.89
N SER A 427 20.77 4.48 14.03
CA SER A 427 21.71 5.44 14.67
C SER A 427 23.09 5.57 13.99
N ALA A 428 23.27 5.04 12.78
CA ALA A 428 24.61 4.89 12.19
C ALA A 428 24.80 5.34 10.72
N PHE A 429 23.93 6.17 10.11
CA PHE A 429 24.17 6.66 8.74
C PHE A 429 24.78 8.08 8.67
N SER A 430 25.64 8.26 7.67
CA SER A 430 26.29 9.51 7.29
C SER A 430 25.28 10.59 6.87
N THR A 431 25.60 11.85 7.21
CA THR A 431 24.74 13.04 7.05
C THR A 431 24.28 13.34 5.62
N LYS A 432 24.92 12.77 4.58
CA LYS A 432 24.48 12.92 3.18
C LYS A 432 23.24 12.08 2.82
N LEU A 433 23.02 10.95 3.50
CA LEU A 433 21.84 10.09 3.30
C LEU A 433 20.62 10.59 4.07
N ARG A 434 20.85 11.47 5.06
CA ARG A 434 19.82 12.02 5.95
C ARG A 434 18.87 13.00 5.27
N GLU A 435 19.23 13.52 4.10
CA GLU A 435 18.46 14.60 3.44
C GLU A 435 17.69 14.12 2.18
N ARG A 436 17.85 12.87 1.73
CA ARG A 436 17.21 12.39 0.48
C ARG A 436 16.65 10.97 0.50
N MET A 437 16.96 10.13 1.48
CA MET A 437 16.62 8.70 1.40
C MET A 437 15.77 8.14 2.53
N TYR A 438 15.46 8.89 3.60
CA TYR A 438 14.56 8.41 4.67
C TYR A 438 13.88 9.60 5.36
N ALA A 439 12.58 9.78 5.14
CA ALA A 439 11.70 10.55 6.01
C ALA A 439 10.59 9.68 6.65
N ASP A 440 10.53 8.39 6.30
CA ASP A 440 9.76 7.41 7.05
C ASP A 440 10.72 6.77 8.06
N ASP A 441 10.76 7.32 9.27
CA ASP A 441 11.36 6.70 10.46
C ASP A 441 10.64 5.38 10.88
N GLU A 442 9.94 4.71 9.95
CA GLU A 442 8.89 3.72 10.23
C GLU A 442 9.14 2.35 9.59
N PHE A 443 10.38 2.05 9.17
CA PHE A 443 10.71 0.72 8.62
C PHE A 443 11.41 -0.15 9.65
N ALA A 444 10.61 -0.76 10.53
CA ALA A 444 10.78 -2.11 11.10
C ALA A 444 10.18 -2.30 12.52
N ALA A 445 8.99 -1.75 12.76
CA ALA A 445 8.08 -2.36 13.74
C ALA A 445 7.17 -3.34 12.97
N ASN A 446 7.28 -4.63 13.25
CA ASN A 446 6.62 -5.67 12.46
C ASN A 446 5.20 -6.00 12.91
N GLU A 447 4.70 -5.35 13.97
CA GLU A 447 3.35 -5.60 14.47
C GLU A 447 2.49 -4.33 14.43
N ILE A 448 1.27 -4.53 13.97
CA ILE A 448 0.21 -3.54 13.92
C ILE A 448 -0.54 -3.55 15.26
N CYS A 449 -0.63 -2.38 15.90
CA CYS A 449 -1.30 -2.15 17.18
C CYS A 449 -2.34 -1.04 17.06
N GLY A 450 -3.35 -1.32 16.25
CA GLY A 450 -4.54 -0.49 16.11
C GLY A 450 -4.33 0.79 15.31
N GLY A 451 -5.17 1.77 15.59
CA GLY A 451 -5.30 3.02 14.85
C GLY A 451 -6.30 3.93 15.54
N PRO A 452 -6.50 5.15 15.04
CA PRO A 452 -7.61 5.98 15.53
C PRO A 452 -8.95 5.26 15.34
N MET A 453 -9.66 4.96 16.43
CA MET A 453 -10.94 4.23 16.43
C MET A 453 -10.81 2.81 15.82
N ARG A 454 -9.64 2.20 15.92
CA ARG A 454 -9.32 0.93 15.25
C ARG A 454 -8.45 0.07 16.16
N LEU A 455 -8.90 -1.16 16.40
CA LEU A 455 -8.31 -2.06 17.37
C LEU A 455 -7.74 -3.29 16.68
N THR A 456 -6.47 -3.63 16.93
CA THR A 456 -5.99 -4.98 16.58
C THR A 456 -6.53 -5.97 17.59
N LEU A 457 -7.54 -6.77 17.22
CA LEU A 457 -8.23 -7.70 18.11
C LEU A 457 -7.54 -9.07 18.16
N LEU A 458 -7.39 -9.58 19.38
CA LEU A 458 -6.84 -10.89 19.72
C LEU A 458 -7.85 -11.67 20.57
N VAL A 459 -7.84 -12.99 20.41
CA VAL A 459 -8.80 -13.89 21.06
C VAL A 459 -8.12 -15.15 21.60
N THR A 460 -8.61 -15.67 22.74
CA THR A 460 -8.18 -16.98 23.25
C THR A 460 -9.00 -18.14 22.67
N SER A 461 -8.34 -19.26 22.36
CA SER A 461 -8.93 -20.51 21.85
C SER A 461 -9.70 -21.30 22.92
N ASN A 462 -9.74 -20.82 24.17
CA ASN A 462 -10.57 -21.36 25.26
C ASN A 462 -11.99 -20.75 25.32
N ILE A 463 -12.41 -19.97 24.31
CA ILE A 463 -13.78 -19.45 24.23
C ILE A 463 -14.73 -20.55 23.74
N PRO A 464 -15.73 -20.98 24.55
CA PRO A 464 -16.92 -21.60 23.98
C PRO A 464 -17.60 -20.56 23.09
N PRO A 465 -18.12 -20.93 21.90
CA PRO A 465 -18.72 -19.98 20.96
C PRO A 465 -19.69 -19.04 21.71
N PRO A 466 -19.69 -17.75 21.39
CA PRO A 466 -20.44 -16.75 22.12
C PRO A 466 -21.90 -17.20 22.30
N PRO A 467 -22.55 -16.90 23.43
CA PRO A 467 -23.97 -17.15 23.62
C PRO A 467 -24.72 -16.56 22.43
N SER A 468 -25.40 -17.42 21.69
CA SER A 468 -26.09 -17.06 20.46
C SER A 468 -27.27 -16.14 20.78
N ASP A 469 -27.12 -14.86 20.46
CA ASP A 469 -28.24 -14.05 20.01
C ASP A 469 -27.87 -13.56 18.60
N THR A 470 -28.58 -14.09 17.60
CA THR A 470 -28.38 -14.04 16.13
C THR A 470 -27.46 -15.11 15.51
N VAL A 471 -27.98 -16.34 15.38
CA VAL A 471 -27.35 -17.37 14.53
C VAL A 471 -27.62 -17.00 13.07
N LEU A 472 -26.61 -16.49 12.36
CA LEU A 472 -26.63 -16.49 10.89
C LEU A 472 -26.58 -17.94 10.39
N PRO A 473 -27.22 -18.27 9.25
CA PRO A 473 -27.06 -19.58 8.62
C PRO A 473 -25.58 -19.96 8.46
N ALA A 474 -25.26 -21.24 8.70
CA ALA A 474 -23.88 -21.72 8.61
C ALA A 474 -23.27 -21.42 7.24
N GLY A 475 -22.06 -20.85 7.23
CA GLY A 475 -21.38 -20.46 6.00
C GLY A 475 -21.79 -19.09 5.45
N TRP A 476 -22.36 -18.21 6.28
CA TRP A 476 -22.62 -16.81 5.96
C TRP A 476 -22.04 -15.87 7.02
N SER A 477 -21.56 -14.71 6.59
CA SER A 477 -21.06 -13.61 7.42
C SER A 477 -21.88 -12.34 7.19
N SER A 478 -21.90 -11.44 8.18
CA SER A 478 -22.46 -10.09 8.03
C SER A 478 -21.41 -9.17 7.41
N LEU A 479 -21.85 -8.31 6.49
CA LEU A 479 -21.05 -7.20 5.94
C LEU A 479 -21.41 -5.86 6.59
N GLY A 480 -22.29 -5.87 7.59
CA GLY A 480 -22.73 -4.67 8.29
C GLY A 480 -23.71 -3.82 7.49
N CYS A 481 -23.80 -2.53 7.83
CA CYS A 481 -24.67 -1.58 7.15
C CYS A 481 -23.97 -1.02 5.91
N VAL A 482 -24.59 -1.15 4.75
CA VAL A 482 -24.04 -0.67 3.48
C VAL A 482 -25.03 0.20 2.73
N SER A 483 -24.52 1.07 1.86
CA SER A 483 -25.34 1.98 1.09
C SER A 483 -26.16 1.25 0.05
N ASP A 484 -27.42 1.66 -0.06
CA ASP A 484 -28.28 1.33 -1.19
C ASP A 484 -28.64 2.61 -1.94
N ASN A 485 -29.23 2.47 -3.12
CA ASN A 485 -29.70 3.60 -3.90
C ASN A 485 -30.85 3.19 -4.82
N ALA A 486 -31.39 4.17 -5.56
CA ALA A 486 -32.54 3.96 -6.44
C ALA A 486 -32.35 2.87 -7.52
N ALA A 487 -31.11 2.54 -7.88
CA ALA A 487 -30.78 1.48 -8.83
C ALA A 487 -30.50 0.11 -8.17
N ARG A 488 -30.49 0.06 -6.83
CA ARG A 488 -30.25 -1.10 -5.97
C ARG A 488 -28.81 -1.63 -5.95
N ALA A 489 -28.32 -1.88 -4.75
CA ALA A 489 -27.01 -2.50 -4.50
C ALA A 489 -27.02 -3.98 -4.88
N LEU A 490 -28.11 -4.70 -4.61
CA LEU A 490 -28.29 -6.11 -4.94
C LEU A 490 -29.47 -6.24 -5.92
N THR A 491 -29.18 -6.60 -7.16
CA THR A 491 -30.13 -6.52 -8.30
C THR A 491 -30.70 -7.87 -8.75
N GLY A 492 -30.29 -8.97 -8.11
CA GLY A 492 -30.58 -10.33 -8.55
C GLY A 492 -32.01 -10.78 -8.27
N PHE A 493 -32.35 -10.96 -6.99
CA PHE A 493 -33.70 -11.37 -6.54
C PHE A 493 -34.14 -10.50 -5.37
N SER A 494 -35.44 -10.24 -5.24
CA SER A 494 -35.96 -9.55 -4.07
C SER A 494 -37.32 -10.09 -3.65
N VAL A 495 -37.58 -10.02 -2.35
CA VAL A 495 -38.84 -10.40 -1.74
C VAL A 495 -39.12 -9.53 -0.51
N THR A 496 -40.36 -9.07 -0.38
CA THR A 496 -40.82 -8.36 0.81
C THR A 496 -41.70 -9.28 1.64
N ASN A 497 -41.49 -9.34 2.95
CA ASN A 497 -42.36 -10.07 3.85
C ASN A 497 -42.43 -9.40 5.24
N ASP A 498 -43.58 -9.53 5.91
CA ASP A 498 -43.85 -8.91 7.21
C ASP A 498 -43.30 -9.72 8.40
N GLU A 499 -42.62 -10.83 8.14
CA GLU A 499 -41.98 -11.69 9.15
C GLU A 499 -40.46 -11.80 8.90
N MET A 500 -39.87 -10.73 8.36
CA MET A 500 -38.50 -10.75 7.85
C MET A 500 -37.49 -10.91 8.98
N THR A 501 -36.56 -11.84 8.81
CA THR A 501 -35.41 -12.09 9.68
C THR A 501 -34.15 -12.29 8.84
N TYR A 502 -32.96 -12.19 9.46
CA TYR A 502 -31.69 -12.51 8.79
C TYR A 502 -31.72 -13.91 8.17
N ASP A 503 -32.15 -14.92 8.94
CA ASP A 503 -32.24 -16.32 8.49
C ASP A 503 -33.16 -16.48 7.28
N SER A 504 -34.33 -15.84 7.29
CA SER A 504 -35.30 -15.94 6.18
C SER A 504 -34.79 -15.29 4.89
N CYS A 505 -34.08 -14.16 4.98
CA CYS A 505 -33.51 -13.49 3.81
C CYS A 505 -32.31 -14.26 3.26
N ILE A 506 -31.36 -14.62 4.14
CA ILE A 506 -30.14 -15.35 3.76
C ILE A 506 -30.50 -16.71 3.15
N SER A 507 -31.37 -17.49 3.81
CA SER A 507 -31.80 -18.79 3.30
C SER A 507 -32.58 -18.67 1.99
N GLY A 508 -33.35 -17.59 1.83
CA GLY A 508 -34.05 -17.26 0.58
C GLY A 508 -33.08 -16.98 -0.57
N CYS A 509 -32.09 -16.10 -0.36
CA CYS A 509 -31.07 -15.79 -1.35
C CYS A 509 -30.21 -17.00 -1.70
N ALA A 510 -29.79 -17.78 -0.70
CA ALA A 510 -29.02 -19.00 -0.89
C ALA A 510 -29.81 -20.04 -1.72
N ALA A 511 -31.12 -20.21 -1.45
CA ALA A 511 -31.97 -21.12 -2.22
C ALA A 511 -32.15 -20.70 -3.69
N GLN A 512 -31.97 -19.41 -4.00
CA GLN A 512 -31.95 -18.88 -5.37
C GLN A 512 -30.55 -18.88 -6.00
N GLY A 513 -29.52 -19.37 -5.27
CA GLY A 513 -28.15 -19.49 -5.76
C GLY A 513 -27.34 -18.19 -5.68
N TYR A 514 -27.76 -17.22 -4.88
CA TYR A 514 -27.04 -15.97 -4.66
C TYR A 514 -26.08 -16.08 -3.48
N SER A 515 -24.90 -15.47 -3.61
CA SER A 515 -23.85 -15.43 -2.58
C SER A 515 -23.94 -14.21 -1.66
N MET A 516 -24.85 -13.27 -1.92
CA MET A 516 -25.12 -12.11 -1.09
C MET A 516 -26.61 -11.95 -0.82
N ALA A 517 -26.91 -11.46 0.38
CA ALA A 517 -28.23 -11.09 0.85
C ALA A 517 -28.17 -9.72 1.52
N GLY A 518 -29.25 -8.94 1.47
CA GLY A 518 -29.33 -7.66 2.14
C GLY A 518 -30.76 -7.33 2.49
N ILE A 519 -30.99 -6.79 3.70
CA ILE A 519 -32.33 -6.42 4.15
C ILE A 519 -32.42 -4.90 4.26
N GLU A 520 -33.45 -4.32 3.64
CA GLU A 520 -33.82 -2.90 3.71
C GLU A 520 -35.19 -2.76 4.38
N TYR A 521 -35.43 -1.60 5.00
CA TYR A 521 -36.76 -1.18 5.46
C TYR A 521 -37.48 -2.18 6.38
N GLY A 522 -36.71 -2.94 7.16
CA GLY A 522 -37.21 -3.94 8.12
C GLY A 522 -37.82 -5.19 7.49
N SER A 523 -38.19 -5.18 6.21
CA SER A 523 -39.08 -6.17 5.60
C SER A 523 -38.73 -6.55 4.16
N GLU A 524 -37.77 -5.87 3.54
CA GLU A 524 -37.41 -6.06 2.13
C GLU A 524 -36.08 -6.77 2.01
N CYS A 525 -36.07 -8.00 1.48
CA CYS A 525 -34.86 -8.77 1.24
C CYS A 525 -34.45 -8.63 -0.23
N TYR A 526 -33.16 -8.40 -0.46
CA TYR A 526 -32.51 -8.28 -1.76
C TYR A 526 -31.33 -9.25 -1.83
N CYS A 527 -31.12 -9.85 -3.00
CA CYS A 527 -30.11 -10.86 -3.23
C CYS A 527 -29.27 -10.50 -4.45
N GLY A 528 -27.99 -10.86 -4.43
CA GLY A 528 -27.06 -10.66 -5.53
C GLY A 528 -25.81 -11.49 -5.34
N ASN A 529 -24.82 -11.33 -6.22
CA ASN A 529 -23.51 -11.97 -6.06
C ASN A 529 -22.38 -10.95 -5.86
N SER A 530 -22.69 -9.66 -6.01
CA SER A 530 -21.80 -8.51 -5.85
C SER A 530 -22.67 -7.28 -5.61
N PHE A 531 -22.10 -6.21 -5.04
CA PHE A 531 -22.76 -4.91 -5.02
C PHE A 531 -22.64 -4.23 -6.40
N GLU A 532 -23.73 -3.62 -6.85
CA GLU A 532 -23.80 -2.92 -8.14
C GLU A 532 -24.15 -1.44 -7.96
N ASN A 533 -24.12 -0.69 -9.06
CA ASN A 533 -24.62 0.69 -9.14
C ASN A 533 -23.95 1.70 -8.20
N GLY A 534 -22.68 1.47 -7.86
CA GLY A 534 -21.91 2.37 -6.97
C GLY A 534 -22.43 2.41 -5.53
N ALA A 535 -23.22 1.41 -5.13
CA ALA A 535 -23.69 1.19 -3.77
C ALA A 535 -22.83 0.11 -3.08
N GLY A 536 -23.23 -0.34 -1.89
CA GLY A 536 -22.45 -1.33 -1.13
C GLY A 536 -21.28 -0.73 -0.35
N VAL A 537 -21.21 0.60 -0.25
CA VAL A 537 -20.22 1.31 0.57
C VAL A 537 -20.66 1.24 2.03
N ALA A 538 -19.76 0.93 2.95
CA ALA A 538 -20.07 0.90 4.36
C ALA A 538 -20.70 2.23 4.83
N LEU A 539 -21.81 2.13 5.55
CA LEU A 539 -22.50 3.24 6.18
C LEU A 539 -22.36 3.18 7.69
N ASP A 540 -22.60 4.31 8.35
CA ASP A 540 -22.78 4.35 9.79
C ASP A 540 -23.90 3.37 10.20
N PRO A 541 -23.70 2.49 11.21
CA PRO A 541 -24.71 1.52 11.64
C PRO A 541 -26.07 2.12 11.99
N SER A 542 -26.13 3.39 12.42
CA SER A 542 -27.39 4.11 12.67
C SER A 542 -28.23 4.30 11.41
N SER A 543 -27.62 4.19 10.23
CA SER A 543 -28.32 4.16 8.95
C SER A 543 -29.14 2.88 8.80
N CYS A 544 -28.73 1.77 9.42
CA CYS A 544 -29.46 0.50 9.47
C CYS A 544 -30.10 0.26 10.84
N SER A 545 -30.96 1.19 11.26
CA SER A 545 -31.58 1.20 12.59
C SER A 545 -33.04 0.75 12.63
N MET A 546 -33.61 0.25 11.53
CA MET A 546 -34.98 -0.28 11.54
C MET A 546 -35.00 -1.72 12.03
N ASP A 547 -35.88 -2.02 12.98
CA ASP A 547 -36.12 -3.38 13.46
C ASP A 547 -36.55 -4.32 12.31
N CYS A 548 -36.09 -5.57 12.35
CA CYS A 548 -36.60 -6.60 11.46
C CYS A 548 -38.08 -6.89 11.75
N ALA A 549 -38.90 -6.98 10.71
CA ALA A 549 -40.35 -7.17 10.84
C ALA A 549 -40.71 -8.48 11.57
N GLY A 550 -39.91 -9.53 11.39
CA GLY A 550 -40.06 -10.82 12.07
C GLY A 550 -39.22 -10.98 13.35
N ASP A 551 -38.34 -10.03 13.66
CA ASP A 551 -37.45 -10.09 14.83
C ASP A 551 -37.05 -8.68 15.31
N SER A 552 -37.81 -8.16 16.29
CA SER A 552 -37.56 -6.82 16.86
C SER A 552 -36.31 -6.74 17.75
N THR A 553 -35.50 -7.80 17.84
CA THR A 553 -34.23 -7.80 18.60
C THR A 553 -33.02 -7.49 17.70
N THR A 554 -33.25 -7.36 16.39
CA THR A 554 -32.21 -7.14 15.38
C THR A 554 -32.61 -6.06 14.38
N THR A 555 -31.63 -5.46 13.69
CA THR A 555 -31.87 -4.35 12.75
C THR A 555 -31.70 -4.75 11.28
N CYS A 556 -32.72 -4.51 10.48
CA CYS A 556 -32.87 -4.89 9.09
C CYS A 556 -32.90 -3.68 8.15
N GLY A 557 -31.78 -2.98 8.07
CA GLY A 557 -31.57 -1.89 7.14
C GLY A 557 -32.22 -0.57 7.52
N GLY A 558 -32.36 0.29 6.52
CA GLY A 558 -32.63 1.71 6.66
C GLY A 558 -33.26 2.31 5.42
N SER A 559 -33.38 3.64 5.38
CA SER A 559 -33.71 4.32 4.11
C SER A 559 -32.46 4.37 3.25
N TRP A 560 -32.44 3.64 2.12
CA TRP A 560 -31.26 3.51 1.25
C TRP A 560 -30.05 2.89 1.96
N ALA A 561 -30.30 1.96 2.88
CA ALA A 561 -29.26 1.29 3.64
C ALA A 561 -29.64 -0.17 3.87
N LEU A 562 -28.75 -1.09 3.50
CA LEU A 562 -28.92 -2.53 3.63
C LEU A 562 -28.13 -3.05 4.82
N THR A 563 -28.76 -3.84 5.69
CA THR A 563 -28.00 -4.80 6.50
C THR A 563 -27.60 -5.96 5.57
N ALA A 564 -26.33 -6.05 5.18
CA ALA A 564 -25.84 -6.97 4.14
C ALA A 564 -25.11 -8.19 4.71
N PHE A 565 -25.13 -9.30 3.95
CA PHE A 565 -24.54 -10.60 4.31
C PHE A 565 -23.90 -11.24 3.07
N GLN A 566 -22.86 -12.06 3.29
CA GLN A 566 -22.16 -12.78 2.23
C GLN A 566 -21.91 -14.24 2.62
N SER A 567 -21.96 -15.14 1.63
CA SER A 567 -21.61 -16.54 1.83
C SER A 567 -20.10 -16.72 1.92
N ASN A 568 -19.66 -17.43 2.95
CA ASN A 568 -18.28 -17.88 3.17
C ASN A 568 -18.00 -19.23 2.49
N VAL A 569 -18.97 -19.78 1.75
CA VAL A 569 -18.85 -21.05 1.04
C VAL A 569 -18.62 -20.73 -0.43
N THR A 570 -17.44 -21.06 -0.95
CA THR A 570 -17.22 -21.16 -2.39
C THR A 570 -18.24 -22.13 -2.95
N LEU A 571 -19.24 -21.61 -3.66
CA LEU A 571 -20.29 -22.40 -4.30
C LEU A 571 -19.63 -23.25 -5.40
N GLY A 572 -19.18 -24.44 -5.03
CA GLY A 572 -18.89 -25.51 -5.96
C GLY A 572 -20.19 -25.87 -6.68
N ILE A 573 -20.42 -25.29 -7.85
CA ILE A 573 -21.53 -25.69 -8.72
C ILE A 573 -21.18 -27.07 -9.30
N PRO A 574 -21.94 -28.15 -9.00
CA PRO A 574 -21.86 -29.35 -9.80
C PRO A 574 -22.43 -29.05 -11.19
N SER A 575 -21.62 -29.35 -12.21
CA SER A 575 -22.01 -29.30 -13.62
C SER A 575 -23.36 -29.98 -13.89
N SER A 576 -24.12 -29.36 -14.82
CA SER A 576 -25.14 -29.93 -15.72
C SER A 576 -26.60 -29.54 -15.43
N ALA A 577 -27.14 -28.61 -16.21
CA ALA A 577 -28.28 -28.87 -17.11
C ALA A 577 -28.56 -27.64 -17.99
N SER A 578 -28.54 -27.86 -19.31
CA SER A 578 -28.86 -26.88 -20.33
C SER A 578 -30.36 -26.61 -20.42
N SER A 579 -30.78 -25.35 -20.51
CA SER A 579 -31.90 -24.94 -21.36
C SER A 579 -32.02 -23.42 -21.50
N SER A 580 -31.89 -22.98 -22.75
CA SER A 580 -32.41 -21.78 -23.42
C SER A 580 -33.59 -21.04 -22.75
N PHE A 581 -33.58 -19.70 -22.78
CA PHE A 581 -34.52 -18.78 -23.47
C PHE A 581 -34.08 -17.34 -23.12
N ALA A 582 -33.52 -16.58 -24.07
CA ALA A 582 -34.20 -15.58 -24.91
C ALA A 582 -34.47 -14.23 -24.20
N ALA A 583 -33.83 -13.20 -24.75
CA ALA A 583 -33.83 -11.80 -24.35
C ALA A 583 -35.23 -11.14 -24.30
N ALA A 584 -35.38 -10.15 -23.43
CA ALA A 584 -36.23 -8.99 -23.72
C ALA A 584 -35.79 -7.75 -22.92
N SER A 585 -35.49 -6.72 -23.69
CA SER A 585 -35.22 -5.32 -23.37
C SER A 585 -36.49 -4.52 -23.04
N ALA A 586 -36.39 -3.52 -22.15
CA ALA A 586 -37.06 -2.18 -22.18
C ALA A 586 -36.81 -1.51 -20.80
N SER A 587 -36.15 -0.37 -20.62
CA SER A 587 -36.33 1.01 -21.13
C SER A 587 -37.66 1.68 -20.74
N ALA A 588 -37.61 2.65 -19.82
CA ALA A 588 -38.37 3.93 -19.72
C ALA A 588 -38.52 4.28 -18.21
N SER A 589 -37.89 5.31 -17.65
CA SER A 589 -38.03 6.77 -17.85
C SER A 589 -39.20 7.44 -17.10
N ALA A 590 -38.86 8.61 -16.53
CA ALA A 590 -39.67 9.75 -16.08
C ALA A 590 -40.25 9.66 -14.64
N SER A 591 -39.72 10.41 -13.66
CA SER A 591 -39.82 11.88 -13.41
C SER A 591 -41.20 12.37 -12.95
N LEU A 592 -41.18 13.26 -11.94
CA LEU A 592 -42.18 14.23 -11.42
C LEU A 592 -42.27 14.09 -9.88
N ILE A 593 -42.21 15.11 -9.00
CA ILE A 593 -42.51 16.55 -9.05
C ILE A 593 -41.76 17.28 -7.91
N ALA A 594 -41.42 18.55 -8.16
CA ALA A 594 -40.89 19.53 -7.21
C ALA A 594 -41.97 20.50 -6.67
N SER A 595 -41.60 21.22 -5.60
CA SER A 595 -42.17 22.48 -5.03
C SER A 595 -43.03 22.24 -3.75
N ILE A 596 -42.91 22.98 -2.64
CA ILE A 596 -43.17 24.44 -2.41
C ILE A 596 -42.64 24.80 -0.97
N ILE A 597 -41.67 25.72 -0.78
CA ILE A 597 -41.71 27.17 -0.38
C ILE A 597 -41.78 27.53 1.14
N ALA A 598 -40.86 28.43 1.52
CA ALA A 598 -40.88 29.55 2.48
C ALA A 598 -40.59 29.36 4.00
N SER A 599 -39.35 29.77 4.36
CA SER A 599 -39.00 30.97 5.15
C SER A 599 -39.86 31.41 6.35
N ALA A 600 -39.24 31.57 7.52
CA ALA A 600 -39.18 32.85 8.26
C ALA A 600 -38.25 32.76 9.50
N SER A 601 -37.44 33.81 9.64
CA SER A 601 -36.54 34.20 10.73
C SER A 601 -37.26 34.69 11.99
N VAL A 602 -36.69 34.48 13.19
CA VAL A 602 -36.74 35.44 14.33
C VAL A 602 -35.48 35.31 15.19
N SER A 603 -34.80 36.44 15.42
CA SER A 603 -33.71 36.60 16.40
C SER A 603 -34.25 36.93 17.80
N ALA A 604 -33.47 36.58 18.83
CA ALA A 604 -32.85 37.52 19.80
C ALA A 604 -33.02 37.19 21.30
N ILE A 605 -31.87 37.30 22.00
CA ILE A 605 -31.62 37.72 23.40
C ILE A 605 -31.82 36.66 24.49
N ILE A 606 -30.74 36.37 25.24
CA ILE A 606 -30.62 36.64 26.70
C ILE A 606 -29.13 36.77 27.10
N THR A 607 -28.96 37.69 28.05
CA THR A 607 -27.83 38.38 28.67
C THR A 607 -26.75 37.58 29.43
N SER A 608 -25.55 38.13 29.33
CA SER A 608 -24.33 38.14 30.18
C SER A 608 -24.40 37.92 31.70
N ILE A 609 -23.35 37.29 32.25
CA ILE A 609 -22.77 37.60 33.57
C ILE A 609 -21.23 37.63 33.45
N SER A 610 -20.61 38.75 33.88
CA SER A 610 -19.15 38.93 34.01
C SER A 610 -18.73 38.88 35.47
N THR A 611 -17.53 38.33 35.74
CA THR A 611 -16.71 38.67 36.92
C THR A 611 -15.25 38.86 36.50
N ALA A 612 -14.76 40.08 36.69
CA ALA A 612 -13.35 40.53 36.62
C ALA A 612 -12.64 40.26 37.96
N ALA A 613 -11.32 40.28 38.17
CA ALA A 613 -10.09 40.29 37.37
C ALA A 613 -8.92 40.22 38.38
N ALA A 614 -7.73 39.80 37.95
CA ALA A 614 -6.47 40.28 38.51
C ALA A 614 -5.36 40.22 37.44
N ALA A 615 -4.64 41.33 37.28
CA ALA A 615 -3.44 41.56 36.45
C ALA A 615 -2.38 42.22 37.37
N PRO A 616 -1.08 42.41 37.01
CA PRO A 616 -0.56 42.62 35.65
C PRO A 616 0.85 42.05 35.33
N SER A 617 1.23 42.01 34.04
CA SER A 617 2.39 42.75 33.48
C SER A 617 2.61 42.56 31.95
N ALA A 618 2.78 43.69 31.25
CA ALA A 618 3.52 43.94 30.00
C ALA A 618 3.22 43.13 28.70
N SER A 619 2.10 43.48 28.05
CA SER A 619 1.89 43.73 26.60
C SER A 619 2.95 43.21 25.57
N ALA A 620 2.78 41.98 25.11
CA ALA A 620 3.00 41.64 23.70
C ALA A 620 1.69 41.90 22.92
N ALA A 621 1.78 42.37 21.67
CA ALA A 621 0.59 42.46 20.81
C ALA A 621 -0.06 41.07 20.70
N PRO A 622 -1.41 40.97 20.66
CA PRO A 622 -2.06 39.67 20.49
C PRO A 622 -1.55 39.00 19.20
N PRO A 623 -1.27 37.69 19.24
CA PRO A 623 -0.83 36.96 18.06
C PRO A 623 -1.90 37.05 16.96
N SER A 624 -1.48 37.14 15.70
CA SER A 624 -2.37 37.39 14.57
C SER A 624 -2.06 36.46 13.40
N ASN A 625 -3.08 36.02 12.68
CA ASN A 625 -2.94 35.09 11.54
C ASN A 625 -2.30 35.72 10.30
N THR A 626 -2.22 37.05 10.24
CA THR A 626 -1.70 37.79 9.07
C THR A 626 -0.32 38.43 9.30
N ASN A 627 0.16 38.49 10.54
CA ASN A 627 1.44 39.10 10.91
C ASN A 627 2.28 38.12 11.75
N VAL A 628 2.60 36.97 11.13
CA VAL A 628 3.44 35.91 11.68
C VAL A 628 4.85 36.00 11.08
N PRO A 629 5.94 35.80 11.84
CA PRO A 629 7.28 35.64 11.25
C PRO A 629 7.32 34.37 10.39
N LEU A 630 7.51 34.51 9.07
CA LEU A 630 7.55 33.39 8.12
C LEU A 630 8.95 33.20 7.52
N PRO A 631 9.30 31.98 7.08
CA PRO A 631 10.49 31.73 6.27
C PRO A 631 10.51 32.56 4.97
N ASP A 632 11.70 32.88 4.47
CA ASP A 632 11.88 33.60 3.20
C ASP A 632 11.16 32.87 2.05
N GLY A 633 10.35 33.59 1.29
CA GLY A 633 9.60 33.03 0.16
C GLY A 633 8.18 32.55 0.48
N TRP A 634 7.68 32.79 1.70
CA TRP A 634 6.31 32.47 2.11
C TRP A 634 5.51 33.69 2.53
N SER A 635 4.19 33.63 2.36
CA SER A 635 3.25 34.68 2.73
C SER A 635 2.04 34.11 3.44
N ALA A 636 1.50 34.84 4.42
CA ALA A 636 0.30 34.44 5.14
C ALA A 636 -0.94 34.65 4.26
N LEU A 637 -1.77 33.61 4.13
CA LEU A 637 -3.10 33.71 3.57
C LEU A 637 -4.11 34.14 4.66
N GLY A 638 -3.82 33.86 5.93
CA GLY A 638 -4.72 34.15 7.06
C GLY A 638 -5.65 32.98 7.36
N CYS A 639 -6.69 33.18 8.17
CA CYS A 639 -7.60 32.11 8.56
C CYS A 639 -8.46 31.61 7.38
N ARG A 640 -8.55 30.29 7.22
CA ARG A 640 -9.22 29.60 6.11
C ARG A 640 -10.11 28.49 6.64
N GLN A 641 -11.27 28.30 6.02
CA GLN A 641 -12.16 27.19 6.37
C GLN A 641 -11.51 25.86 6.03
N ASP A 642 -11.55 24.93 6.98
CA ASP A 642 -11.30 23.51 6.74
C ASP A 642 -12.59 22.68 6.81
N ASP A 643 -12.62 21.56 6.10
CA ASP A 643 -13.70 20.59 6.15
C ASP A 643 -13.13 19.25 6.66
N VAL A 644 -13.54 18.86 7.86
CA VAL A 644 -13.07 17.63 8.52
C VAL A 644 -13.49 16.35 7.77
N SER A 645 -14.53 16.42 6.94
CA SER A 645 -15.02 15.31 6.11
C SER A 645 -14.33 15.23 4.74
N GLY A 646 -13.63 16.29 4.34
CA GLY A 646 -12.85 16.36 3.11
C GLY A 646 -11.82 17.48 3.21
N ARG A 647 -10.62 17.15 3.73
CA ARG A 647 -9.61 18.15 4.08
C ARG A 647 -9.31 19.12 2.95
N THR A 648 -9.20 20.40 3.30
CA THR A 648 -8.97 21.50 2.37
C THR A 648 -7.56 21.45 1.79
N LEU A 649 -6.60 20.97 2.59
CA LEU A 649 -5.24 20.64 2.20
C LEU A 649 -5.07 19.14 2.44
N ASN A 650 -5.14 18.34 1.38
CA ASN A 650 -5.28 16.88 1.45
C ASN A 650 -4.08 16.11 0.88
N VAL A 651 -2.94 16.79 0.70
CA VAL A 651 -1.79 16.18 0.01
C VAL A 651 -0.82 15.55 1.00
N ASP A 652 -0.59 16.19 2.14
CA ASP A 652 0.27 15.68 3.21
C ASP A 652 -0.13 16.31 4.55
N ALA A 653 0.10 15.62 5.67
CA ALA A 653 -0.23 16.11 7.00
C ALA A 653 0.56 15.40 8.10
N PHE A 654 0.80 16.09 9.23
CA PHE A 654 1.34 15.47 10.44
C PHE A 654 0.86 16.20 11.70
N THR A 655 1.01 15.57 12.87
CA THR A 655 0.72 16.21 14.16
C THR A 655 1.94 16.22 15.08
N SER A 656 2.07 17.23 15.93
CA SER A 656 3.19 17.37 16.86
C SER A 656 2.78 18.11 18.13
N ASP A 657 3.23 17.60 19.29
CA ASP A 657 3.12 18.32 20.57
C ASP A 657 4.05 19.53 20.66
N ASN A 658 4.93 19.72 19.67
CA ASN A 658 5.81 20.87 19.53
C ASN A 658 5.59 21.58 18.17
N MET A 659 4.33 21.65 17.72
CA MET A 659 3.97 22.25 16.43
C MET A 659 4.27 23.75 16.42
N THR A 660 4.84 24.23 15.31
CA THR A 660 5.05 25.66 15.05
C THR A 660 4.70 25.98 13.61
N VAL A 661 4.27 27.22 13.33
CA VAL A 661 4.01 27.68 11.96
C VAL A 661 5.22 27.46 11.04
N ALA A 662 6.42 27.79 11.52
CA ALA A 662 7.65 27.60 10.76
C ALA A 662 7.97 26.13 10.50
N GLY A 663 7.70 25.24 11.46
CA GLY A 663 7.86 23.80 11.29
C GLY A 663 6.94 23.22 10.23
N CYS A 664 5.65 23.61 10.26
CA CYS A 664 4.69 23.17 9.25
C CYS A 664 5.04 23.69 7.84
N ILE A 665 5.42 24.96 7.71
CA ILE A 665 5.87 25.53 6.43
C ILE A 665 7.14 24.84 5.93
N ALA A 666 8.10 24.56 6.80
CA ALA A 666 9.34 23.88 6.41
C ALA A 666 9.05 22.48 5.88
N HIS A 667 8.13 21.75 6.53
CA HIS A 667 7.65 20.43 6.08
C HIS A 667 6.98 20.53 4.72
N CYS A 668 5.94 21.35 4.56
CA CYS A 668 5.27 21.47 3.27
C CYS A 668 6.21 21.95 2.15
N ALA A 669 7.17 22.83 2.46
CA ALA A 669 8.18 23.28 1.52
C ALA A 669 9.16 22.17 1.11
N SER A 670 9.54 21.25 2.00
CA SER A 670 10.47 20.15 1.68
C SER A 670 9.88 19.13 0.72
N PHE A 671 8.56 18.92 0.77
CA PHE A 671 7.82 18.08 -0.17
C PHE A 671 7.36 18.84 -1.44
N GLY A 672 7.76 20.10 -1.59
CA GLY A 672 7.44 20.92 -2.77
C GLY A 672 6.01 21.43 -2.84
N HIS A 673 5.27 21.41 -1.73
CA HIS A 673 3.90 21.89 -1.67
C HIS A 673 3.86 23.43 -1.52
N PRO A 674 3.13 24.14 -2.40
CA PRO A 674 3.07 25.59 -2.38
C PRO A 674 2.18 26.17 -1.27
N ILE A 675 1.34 25.36 -0.60
CA ILE A 675 0.42 25.80 0.45
C ILE A 675 0.61 24.94 1.70
N ALA A 676 0.67 25.59 2.85
CA ALA A 676 0.72 24.98 4.18
C ALA A 676 -0.40 25.54 5.05
N GLY A 677 -0.90 24.76 6.00
CA GLY A 677 -1.90 25.19 6.96
C GLY A 677 -1.74 24.46 8.28
N VAL A 678 -1.89 25.16 9.39
CA VAL A 678 -1.87 24.56 10.73
C VAL A 678 -3.26 24.62 11.35
N GLU A 679 -3.66 23.55 12.04
CA GLU A 679 -4.96 23.40 12.69
C GLU A 679 -4.83 22.88 14.12
N TYR A 680 -5.84 23.16 14.93
CA TYR A 680 -6.06 22.55 16.25
C TYR A 680 -4.84 22.56 17.19
N ALA A 681 -4.05 23.65 17.14
CA ALA A 681 -2.78 23.85 17.86
C ALA A 681 -1.61 22.91 17.50
N ARG A 682 -1.88 21.69 17.05
CA ARG A 682 -0.88 20.61 16.92
C ARG A 682 -0.77 20.00 15.52
N GLU A 683 -1.62 20.38 14.58
CA GLU A 683 -1.75 19.71 13.28
C GLU A 683 -1.18 20.59 12.16
N CYS A 684 -0.57 19.96 11.17
CA CYS A 684 -0.06 20.58 9.96
C CYS A 684 -0.62 19.85 8.74
N TYR A 685 -1.01 20.60 7.73
CA TYR A 685 -1.56 20.12 6.48
C TYR A 685 -0.91 20.85 5.30
N CYS A 686 -0.65 20.14 4.21
CA CYS A 686 -0.02 20.63 3.00
C CYS A 686 -0.90 20.41 1.78
N GLY A 687 -0.79 21.30 0.81
CA GLY A 687 -1.54 21.17 -0.43
C GLY A 687 -0.91 21.90 -1.60
N SER A 688 -1.27 21.44 -2.80
CA SER A 688 -0.98 22.12 -4.07
C SER A 688 -2.01 23.21 -4.40
N ALA A 689 -3.21 23.10 -3.86
CA ALA A 689 -4.32 24.05 -3.93
C ALA A 689 -5.28 23.80 -2.75
N PHE A 690 -6.25 24.70 -2.55
CA PHE A 690 -7.41 24.40 -1.71
C PHE A 690 -8.39 23.51 -2.50
N VAL A 691 -8.78 22.37 -1.92
CA VAL A 691 -9.66 21.37 -2.53
C VAL A 691 -10.92 21.14 -1.69
N ASN A 692 -11.82 20.26 -2.14
CA ASN A 692 -13.04 19.87 -1.42
C ASN A 692 -14.00 21.03 -1.08
N GLY A 693 -13.92 22.13 -1.83
CA GLY A 693 -14.73 23.33 -1.58
C GLY A 693 -14.30 24.16 -0.36
N GLY A 694 -13.20 23.78 0.29
CA GLY A 694 -12.63 24.49 1.43
C GLY A 694 -11.78 25.71 1.03
N GLY A 695 -11.15 26.35 2.02
CA GLY A 695 -10.26 27.49 1.78
C GLY A 695 -10.99 28.84 1.66
N ALA A 696 -12.25 28.91 2.07
CA ALA A 696 -12.97 30.17 2.23
C ALA A 696 -12.30 31.04 3.30
N VAL A 697 -12.24 32.36 3.08
CA VAL A 697 -11.67 33.29 4.06
C VAL A 697 -12.58 33.37 5.29
N LEU A 698 -12.03 33.04 6.46
CA LEU A 698 -12.73 33.15 7.74
C LEU A 698 -12.26 34.39 8.52
N SER A 699 -13.01 34.75 9.56
CA SER A 699 -12.55 35.75 10.53
C SER A 699 -11.33 35.22 11.27
N ASP A 700 -10.32 36.06 11.49
CA ASP A 700 -9.13 35.69 12.26
C ASP A 700 -9.44 35.24 13.69
N ALA A 701 -10.63 35.56 14.22
CA ALA A 701 -11.10 35.10 15.52
C ALA A 701 -11.48 33.61 15.56
N VAL A 702 -11.57 32.92 14.41
CA VAL A 702 -11.85 31.48 14.34
C VAL A 702 -10.57 30.66 14.48
N CYS A 703 -9.45 31.18 13.97
CA CYS A 703 -8.13 30.57 14.12
C CYS A 703 -7.44 31.16 15.36
N ASP A 704 -7.95 30.87 16.56
CA ASP A 704 -7.56 31.49 17.83
C ASP A 704 -6.73 30.58 18.75
N MET A 705 -6.40 29.36 18.30
CA MET A 705 -5.60 28.41 19.08
C MET A 705 -4.11 28.71 18.94
N ALA A 706 -3.38 28.80 20.06
CA ALA A 706 -1.94 28.96 20.04
C ALA A 706 -1.25 27.63 19.64
N CYS A 707 -0.13 27.71 18.93
CA CYS A 707 0.62 26.51 18.55
C CYS A 707 1.19 25.77 19.77
N SER A 708 1.16 24.44 19.75
CA SER A 708 1.63 23.60 20.87
C SER A 708 3.12 23.78 21.18
N GLY A 709 3.95 24.04 20.15
CA GLY A 709 5.38 24.32 20.27
C GLY A 709 5.78 25.80 20.28
N ASP A 710 4.84 26.71 20.04
CA ASP A 710 5.08 28.15 20.09
C ASP A 710 3.80 28.92 20.43
N ALA A 711 3.62 29.21 21.72
CA ALA A 711 2.46 29.94 22.22
C ALA A 711 2.37 31.41 21.71
N THR A 712 3.37 31.90 20.98
CA THR A 712 3.38 33.26 20.41
C THR A 712 2.80 33.34 18.99
N THR A 713 2.48 32.20 18.37
CA THR A 713 1.85 32.11 17.05
C THR A 713 0.54 31.31 17.10
N LEU A 714 -0.34 31.55 16.14
CA LEU A 714 -1.65 30.89 16.04
C LEU A 714 -1.57 29.70 15.08
N CYS A 715 -2.14 28.57 15.49
CA CYS A 715 -2.20 27.32 14.76
C CYS A 715 -3.64 26.86 14.55
N GLY A 716 -4.42 27.69 13.85
CA GLY A 716 -5.78 27.39 13.44
C GLY A 716 -6.81 27.36 14.59
N GLY A 717 -7.89 26.63 14.34
CA GLY A 717 -9.02 26.40 15.24
C GLY A 717 -9.86 25.22 14.73
N PRO A 718 -10.94 24.81 15.42
CA PRO A 718 -11.74 23.65 14.99
C PRO A 718 -12.38 23.89 13.60
N GLY A 719 -11.97 23.12 12.59
CA GLY A 719 -12.42 23.28 11.20
C GLY A 719 -11.85 24.53 10.53
N ALA A 720 -10.69 25.02 10.94
CA ALA A 720 -10.12 26.27 10.44
C ALA A 720 -8.58 26.30 10.45
N LEU A 721 -7.98 26.51 9.27
CA LEU A 721 -6.54 26.56 9.06
C LEU A 721 -6.00 27.98 9.15
N SER A 722 -4.93 28.20 9.90
CA SER A 722 -4.03 29.33 9.65
C SER A 722 -3.16 28.97 8.44
N ALA A 723 -3.46 29.53 7.26
CA ALA A 723 -2.87 29.10 5.99
C ALA A 723 -1.77 30.04 5.46
N PHE A 724 -0.82 29.47 4.71
CA PHE A 724 0.36 30.12 4.14
C PHE A 724 0.65 29.61 2.73
N GLN A 725 1.24 30.45 1.88
CA GLN A 725 1.57 30.08 0.51
C GLN A 725 2.91 30.66 0.05
N THR A 726 3.61 29.92 -0.82
CA THR A 726 4.84 30.38 -1.49
C THR A 726 4.60 31.64 -2.32
N THR A 727 5.52 32.59 -2.31
CA THR A 727 5.39 33.87 -3.02
C THR A 727 5.66 33.78 -4.53
N ASN A 728 5.95 32.59 -5.07
CA ASN A 728 6.12 32.33 -6.50
C ASN A 728 4.94 31.50 -7.05
N GLY A 729 3.82 32.15 -7.35
CA GLY A 729 2.65 31.44 -7.88
C GLY A 729 1.49 32.35 -8.28
N SER A 730 1.69 33.21 -9.27
CA SER A 730 0.59 33.90 -9.98
C SER A 730 1.03 34.31 -11.39
N GLY A 731 0.71 33.50 -12.41
CA GLY A 731 0.83 33.93 -13.81
C GLY A 731 1.08 32.84 -14.86
N SER A 732 0.01 32.46 -15.57
CA SER A 732 -0.03 31.63 -16.79
C SER A 732 0.86 32.12 -17.95
N GLY A 733 1.43 31.20 -18.74
CA GLY A 733 1.62 31.37 -20.19
C GLY A 733 3.04 31.13 -20.76
N SER A 734 3.17 30.06 -21.57
CA SER A 734 4.01 29.90 -22.78
C SER A 734 5.32 30.71 -22.91
N GLY A 735 6.48 30.04 -22.98
CA GLY A 735 7.68 30.63 -23.59
C GLY A 735 9.01 29.97 -23.25
N ASN A 736 9.65 29.40 -24.27
CA ASN A 736 11.01 28.89 -24.34
C ASN A 736 12.08 29.96 -23.97
N ALA A 737 13.06 29.66 -23.09
CA ALA A 737 14.49 30.07 -23.19
C ALA A 737 15.28 30.02 -21.85
N GLY A 738 16.40 29.28 -21.86
CA GLY A 738 17.71 29.79 -21.39
C GLY A 738 18.07 29.67 -19.90
N VAL A 739 18.69 28.55 -19.51
CA VAL A 739 19.43 28.42 -18.24
C VAL A 739 20.71 29.27 -18.31
N ALA A 740 20.75 30.36 -17.54
CA ALA A 740 21.97 31.11 -17.26
C ALA A 740 22.63 30.59 -15.98
N THR A 741 23.70 29.81 -16.16
CA THR A 741 24.61 29.34 -15.11
C THR A 741 25.21 30.49 -14.30
N ARG A 742 25.15 30.44 -12.96
CA ARG A 742 26.10 31.16 -12.09
C ARG A 742 27.10 30.19 -11.48
N ARG A 743 28.29 30.15 -12.08
CA ARG A 743 29.51 29.55 -11.52
C ARG A 743 29.91 30.28 -10.22
N ARG A 744 30.10 29.55 -9.12
CA ARG A 744 30.95 30.02 -8.01
C ARG A 744 32.37 29.48 -8.20
N ALA A 745 33.32 30.40 -8.29
CA ALA A 745 34.74 30.12 -8.41
C ALA A 745 35.32 29.65 -7.08
N TYR A 746 35.97 28.49 -7.08
CA TYR A 746 36.83 28.02 -5.98
C TYR A 746 38.27 28.49 -6.27
N ARG A 747 38.86 29.26 -5.36
CA ARG A 747 40.28 29.64 -5.38
C ARG A 747 41.11 28.56 -4.68
N PRO A 748 42.27 28.14 -5.23
CA PRO A 748 43.15 27.18 -4.57
C PRO A 748 44.05 27.88 -3.54
N ARG A 749 44.26 27.26 -2.38
CA ARG A 749 45.41 27.55 -1.50
C ARG A 749 46.43 26.42 -1.63
N GLY A 750 47.67 26.83 -1.89
CA GLY A 750 48.76 25.99 -2.32
C GLY A 750 49.50 25.24 -1.22
N VAL A 751 50.11 24.15 -1.69
CA VAL A 751 51.42 23.56 -1.37
C VAL A 751 52.29 24.29 -0.34
N TYR A 752 52.80 23.54 0.64
CA TYR A 752 54.20 23.64 1.07
C TYR A 752 54.77 22.23 1.30
N ARG A 753 55.93 21.96 0.68
CA ARG A 753 56.92 21.02 1.22
C ARG A 753 57.83 21.83 2.15
N ALA A 754 58.22 21.17 3.26
CA ALA A 754 58.99 21.65 4.42
C ALA A 754 58.19 22.48 5.43
#